data_AF-A0A093XZC3-F1
#
_entry.id   AF-A0A093XZC3-F1
#
_cell.length_a   1.000
_cell.length_b   1.000
_cell.length_c   1.000
_cell.angle_alpha   90.00
_cell.angle_beta   90.00
_cell.angle_gamma   90.00
#
_symmetry.space_group_name_H-M   'P 1'
#
loop_
_entity.id
_entity.type
_entity.pdbx_description
1 polymer ?
#
loop_
_entity_poly.entity_id
_entity_poly.type
_entity_poly.pdbx_seq_one_letter_code
_entity_poly.pdbx_strand_id
1 'polypeptide(L)'
;MGFMPNSPIFLDYGEFFMNSSNILSVPYQNVTAAFESPVAFNFTAVDGFDWTQPYPGSSRNDHSVYLEIAQEMALSESIVENATTVLSSLTFGLPDGMSSRGQPLAMDPSWYICRHVFISTKPEAKLAVDGGSKCDFLSETCQADLKASLTQDWGNAADGTMCSALGFDPIPPSCQDSFGFARQDVMAFDAAFLANTTLAPAQTSKEQQQYSWRIGTGYHDPRDASAYALAANRTYLIATVWGYSQDSKLVQVPEVSFSCLSSGASYVPPSPASPPSTTTTTTTTTTSSSSISSPTQTSISSNSAFKDDFSSGSMAQWTTYDGSFAASSGALVGSNSFGGKALINSNYGNFLYEVDVTLPSTSGNAGLIFRVTNPSNGADAYNGYYVGISTSGTFVGRASNSWTSLGSASVDLAINQPHHVKVEVVDTMLNVFVDDMNHVLVSVTDGTYTSGMNGVRVYGTDATFDNIQINPLIFGDDFSSGTMDKWTTIDGQYQVSSNRTVLTASPAAKAVTTGVTSDNIIYEADISIDSSPNGNGGLIFRVSNARPGADTYNGYYVGIGLGYVVFGFANTNWNEIQRADAADINAGQTYHLMVQTSGDTVSIFVDDLNTPRMVVKDDTYTTGLSGLRAYTTTMSVSNLRIYAA
;
A
#
# COMPACT_ATOMS: atom_id res chain seq x y z
N MET A 1 12.93 -35.53 -24.29
CA MET A 1 12.31 -35.01 -23.05
C MET A 1 10.85 -34.76 -23.38
N GLY A 2 9.94 -35.52 -22.75
CA GLY A 2 8.51 -35.41 -23.02
C GLY A 2 7.98 -34.04 -22.62
N PHE A 3 7.09 -33.47 -23.43
CA PHE A 3 6.37 -32.25 -23.12
C PHE A 3 5.56 -32.49 -21.84
N MET A 4 5.94 -31.89 -20.72
CA MET A 4 5.12 -31.97 -19.50
C MET A 4 3.90 -31.06 -19.68
N PRO A 5 2.67 -31.55 -19.42
CA PRO A 5 1.47 -30.73 -19.57
C PRO A 5 1.44 -29.62 -18.51
N ASN A 6 1.05 -28.41 -18.91
CA ASN A 6 0.83 -27.28 -18.01
C ASN A 6 -0.67 -27.03 -17.75
N SER A 7 -0.98 -26.47 -16.59
CA SER A 7 -2.30 -25.99 -16.21
C SER A 7 -2.28 -24.46 -16.10
N PRO A 8 -3.28 -23.76 -16.64
CA PRO A 8 -3.50 -22.36 -16.29
C PRO A 8 -4.04 -22.28 -14.85
N ILE A 9 -3.60 -21.27 -14.10
CA ILE A 9 -4.17 -20.86 -12.81
C ILE A 9 -4.26 -19.34 -12.76
N PHE A 10 -5.21 -18.78 -12.02
CA PHE A 10 -5.19 -17.38 -11.64
C PHE A 10 -4.28 -17.20 -10.42
N LEU A 11 -3.43 -16.18 -10.38
CA LEU A 11 -2.47 -15.94 -9.29
C LEU A 11 -3.18 -15.48 -8.02
N ASP A 12 -4.02 -14.43 -8.09
CA ASP A 12 -4.83 -13.93 -6.97
C ASP A 12 -6.15 -13.26 -7.45
N TYR A 13 -7.05 -12.90 -6.53
CA TYR A 13 -8.37 -12.29 -6.83
C TYR A 13 -8.32 -10.75 -6.87
N GLY A 14 -7.79 -10.18 -7.95
CA GLY A 14 -7.98 -8.76 -8.28
C GLY A 14 -9.35 -8.45 -8.90
N GLU A 15 -9.67 -7.17 -9.12
CA GLU A 15 -10.88 -6.72 -9.83
C GLU A 15 -11.05 -7.45 -11.19
N PHE A 16 -9.96 -7.55 -11.95
CA PHE A 16 -9.88 -8.35 -13.17
C PHE A 16 -8.86 -9.48 -13.00
N PHE A 17 -9.19 -10.50 -12.21
CA PHE A 17 -8.27 -11.62 -11.96
C PHE A 17 -7.97 -12.49 -13.19
N MET A 18 -8.39 -12.10 -14.40
CA MET A 18 -8.00 -12.76 -15.64
C MET A 18 -7.19 -11.88 -16.57
N ASN A 19 -6.76 -10.72 -16.08
CA ASN A 19 -5.66 -10.02 -16.72
C ASN A 19 -4.57 -11.05 -17.07
N SER A 20 -4.01 -10.98 -18.27
CA SER A 20 -3.05 -11.97 -18.75
C SER A 20 -1.84 -12.08 -17.82
N SER A 21 -1.46 -10.98 -17.14
CA SER A 21 -0.43 -10.96 -16.11
C SER A 21 -0.79 -11.77 -14.84
N ASN A 22 -2.07 -12.01 -14.59
CA ASN A 22 -2.57 -12.79 -13.47
C ASN A 22 -2.78 -14.28 -13.81
N ILE A 23 -2.57 -14.70 -15.06
CA ILE A 23 -2.70 -16.11 -15.48
C ILE A 23 -1.32 -16.74 -15.54
N LEU A 24 -1.06 -17.67 -14.62
CA LEU A 24 0.18 -18.44 -14.62
C LEU A 24 -0.02 -19.78 -15.33
N SER A 25 0.97 -20.16 -16.13
CA SER A 25 1.10 -21.51 -16.66
C SER A 25 2.01 -22.32 -15.74
N VAL A 26 1.44 -23.24 -14.95
CA VAL A 26 2.18 -24.06 -13.98
C VAL A 26 2.23 -25.52 -14.40
N PRO A 27 3.27 -26.29 -14.04
CA PRO A 27 3.32 -27.72 -14.33
C PRO A 27 2.13 -28.46 -13.71
N TYR A 28 1.36 -29.20 -14.51
CA TYR A 28 0.13 -29.86 -14.03
C TYR A 28 0.41 -30.93 -12.96
N GLN A 29 1.60 -31.54 -12.99
CA GLN A 29 2.02 -32.48 -11.95
C GLN A 29 2.12 -31.83 -10.56
N ASN A 30 2.54 -30.56 -10.46
CA ASN A 30 2.63 -29.84 -9.20
C ASN A 30 1.23 -29.57 -8.66
N VAL A 31 0.31 -29.18 -9.54
CA VAL A 31 -1.10 -28.99 -9.22
C VAL A 31 -1.70 -30.30 -8.69
N THR A 32 -1.49 -31.40 -9.40
CA THR A 32 -2.02 -32.72 -9.01
C THR A 32 -1.47 -33.16 -7.64
N ALA A 33 -0.18 -32.95 -7.39
CA ALA A 33 0.44 -33.25 -6.10
C ALA A 33 -0.15 -32.42 -4.95
N ALA A 34 -0.41 -31.12 -5.18
CA ALA A 34 -0.99 -30.24 -4.18
C ALA A 34 -2.44 -30.62 -3.79
N PHE A 35 -3.20 -31.16 -4.75
CA PHE A 35 -4.57 -31.65 -4.54
C PHE A 35 -4.66 -33.15 -4.17
N GLU A 36 -3.55 -33.86 -3.98
CA GLU A 36 -3.58 -35.27 -3.56
C GLU A 36 -4.16 -35.44 -2.14
N SER A 37 -4.01 -34.42 -1.29
CA SER A 37 -4.56 -34.39 0.08
C SER A 37 -5.03 -32.98 0.44
N PRO A 38 -6.16 -32.52 -0.12
CA PRO A 38 -6.64 -31.15 0.05
C PRO A 38 -6.94 -30.87 1.53
N VAL A 39 -6.65 -29.64 1.97
CA VAL A 39 -6.86 -29.22 3.37
C VAL A 39 -8.32 -28.92 3.68
N ALA A 40 -9.13 -28.66 2.65
CA ALA A 40 -10.57 -28.51 2.76
C ALA A 40 -11.27 -29.00 1.48
N PHE A 41 -12.45 -29.56 1.65
CA PHE A 41 -13.34 -30.03 0.59
C PHE A 41 -14.78 -29.68 0.96
N ASN A 42 -15.51 -29.01 0.07
CA ASN A 42 -16.92 -28.72 0.25
C ASN A 42 -17.67 -28.78 -1.09
N PHE A 43 -18.98 -28.96 -1.08
CA PHE A 43 -19.78 -28.97 -2.30
C PHE A 43 -21.21 -28.50 -2.06
N THR A 44 -21.87 -28.05 -3.14
CA THR A 44 -23.30 -27.74 -3.12
C THR A 44 -23.95 -28.23 -4.41
N ALA A 45 -25.23 -28.62 -4.30
CA ALA A 45 -26.07 -28.88 -5.45
C ALA A 45 -26.39 -27.58 -6.20
N VAL A 46 -26.61 -27.71 -7.50
CA VAL A 46 -26.95 -26.66 -8.46
C VAL A 46 -28.26 -27.06 -9.14
N ASP A 47 -29.26 -26.19 -9.11
CA ASP A 47 -30.48 -26.37 -9.91
C ASP A 47 -30.15 -26.17 -11.39
N GLY A 48 -30.79 -26.91 -12.28
CA GLY A 48 -30.46 -26.89 -13.69
C GLY A 48 -31.37 -27.78 -14.53
N PHE A 49 -30.85 -28.27 -15.66
CA PHE A 49 -31.64 -28.99 -16.64
C PHE A 49 -30.92 -30.24 -17.17
N ASP A 50 -31.71 -31.18 -17.68
CA ASP A 50 -31.22 -32.30 -18.46
C ASP A 50 -30.95 -31.86 -19.90
N TRP A 51 -29.71 -31.46 -20.16
CA TRP A 51 -29.26 -31.00 -21.47
C TRP A 51 -29.19 -32.10 -22.54
N THR A 52 -29.43 -33.37 -22.19
CA THR A 52 -29.46 -34.47 -23.17
C THR A 52 -30.76 -34.46 -23.98
N GLN A 53 -31.76 -33.71 -23.51
CA GLN A 53 -33.02 -33.44 -24.18
C GLN A 53 -32.94 -32.09 -24.91
N PRO A 54 -33.74 -31.85 -25.95
CA PRO A 54 -33.82 -30.53 -26.59
C PRO A 54 -34.17 -29.41 -25.59
N TYR A 55 -33.58 -28.23 -25.76
CA TYR A 55 -33.84 -27.04 -24.94
C TYR A 55 -35.34 -26.74 -24.83
N PRO A 56 -35.90 -26.51 -23.62
CA PRO A 56 -35.22 -26.29 -22.33
C PRO A 56 -35.05 -27.57 -21.48
N GLY A 57 -35.35 -28.76 -22.00
CA GLY A 57 -35.22 -30.02 -21.27
C GLY A 57 -36.05 -30.10 -19.97
N SER A 58 -35.87 -31.17 -19.21
CA SER A 58 -36.49 -31.35 -17.89
C SER A 58 -35.61 -30.80 -16.77
N SER A 59 -36.20 -30.10 -15.80
CA SER A 59 -35.47 -29.58 -14.63
C SER A 59 -34.83 -30.69 -13.79
N ARG A 60 -33.69 -30.36 -13.20
CA ARG A 60 -32.87 -31.20 -12.32
C ARG A 60 -32.31 -30.37 -11.17
N ASN A 61 -32.04 -30.98 -10.02
CA ASN A 61 -31.51 -30.31 -8.83
C ASN A 61 -30.28 -31.03 -8.24
N ASP A 62 -29.67 -31.90 -9.04
CA ASP A 62 -28.57 -32.80 -8.67
C ASP A 62 -27.31 -32.56 -9.51
N HIS A 63 -27.25 -31.45 -10.27
CA HIS A 63 -25.94 -30.92 -10.70
C HIS A 63 -25.17 -30.47 -9.45
N SER A 64 -23.84 -30.42 -9.51
CA SER A 64 -23.04 -30.08 -8.33
C SER A 64 -21.82 -29.26 -8.67
N VAL A 65 -21.42 -28.38 -7.75
CA VAL A 65 -20.12 -27.69 -7.76
C VAL A 65 -19.36 -28.08 -6.50
N TYR A 66 -18.07 -28.34 -6.65
CA TYR A 66 -17.15 -28.73 -5.58
C TYR A 66 -16.06 -27.67 -5.45
N LEU A 67 -15.65 -27.42 -4.21
CA LEU A 67 -14.53 -26.54 -3.85
C LEU A 67 -13.50 -27.35 -3.08
N GLU A 68 -12.27 -27.33 -3.57
CA GLU A 68 -11.12 -27.89 -2.88
C GLU A 68 -10.09 -26.80 -2.60
N ILE A 69 -9.49 -26.85 -1.41
CA ILE A 69 -8.30 -26.06 -1.08
C ILE A 69 -7.12 -27.01 -1.02
N ALA A 70 -6.11 -26.79 -1.85
CA ALA A 70 -4.93 -27.62 -1.94
C ALA A 70 -4.03 -27.49 -0.69
N GLN A 71 -3.07 -28.41 -0.56
CA GLN A 71 -1.84 -28.11 0.18
C GLN A 71 -1.08 -26.99 -0.54
N GLU A 72 -0.15 -26.36 0.17
CA GLU A 72 0.81 -25.43 -0.39
C GLU A 72 1.52 -26.05 -1.60
N MET A 73 1.47 -25.34 -2.72
CA MET A 73 2.11 -25.73 -3.97
C MET A 73 3.33 -24.85 -4.22
N ALA A 74 4.50 -25.47 -4.38
CA ALA A 74 5.70 -24.75 -4.82
C ALA A 74 5.54 -24.27 -6.28
N LEU A 75 5.90 -23.01 -6.51
CA LEU A 75 5.98 -22.43 -7.85
C LEU A 75 7.35 -22.70 -8.45
N SER A 76 7.40 -22.77 -9.78
CA SER A 76 8.66 -22.97 -10.51
C SER A 76 9.56 -21.74 -10.33
N GLU A 77 10.87 -21.94 -10.14
CA GLU A 77 11.86 -20.85 -10.10
C GLU A 77 11.84 -19.98 -11.37
N SER A 78 11.38 -20.54 -12.49
CA SER A 78 11.19 -19.79 -13.74
C SER A 78 10.03 -18.79 -13.70
N ILE A 79 9.14 -18.90 -12.70
CA ILE A 79 8.04 -17.98 -12.44
C ILE A 79 8.47 -17.01 -11.34
N VAL A 80 8.92 -17.56 -10.21
CA VAL A 80 9.39 -16.81 -9.04
C VAL A 80 10.27 -17.73 -8.17
N GLU A 81 11.39 -17.20 -7.69
CA GLU A 81 12.31 -17.97 -6.85
C GLU A 81 11.73 -18.18 -5.45
N ASN A 82 11.81 -19.42 -4.95
CA ASN A 82 11.46 -19.79 -3.58
C ASN A 82 10.07 -19.34 -3.10
N ALA A 83 9.06 -19.33 -3.98
CA ALA A 83 7.70 -19.01 -3.60
C ALA A 83 6.74 -20.19 -3.72
N THR A 84 5.65 -20.09 -2.98
CA THR A 84 4.55 -21.04 -2.93
C THR A 84 3.21 -20.33 -3.08
N THR A 85 2.16 -21.11 -3.31
CA THR A 85 0.78 -20.61 -3.34
C THR A 85 -0.18 -21.69 -2.86
N VAL A 86 -1.30 -21.29 -2.26
CA VAL A 86 -2.40 -22.21 -1.92
C VAL A 86 -3.49 -22.05 -2.98
N LEU A 87 -3.82 -23.14 -3.68
CA LEU A 87 -4.82 -23.12 -4.73
C LEU A 87 -6.21 -23.46 -4.19
N SER A 88 -7.20 -22.64 -4.54
CA SER A 88 -8.61 -23.02 -4.53
C SER A 88 -9.02 -23.52 -5.91
N SER A 89 -9.73 -24.65 -6.00
CA SER A 89 -10.23 -25.18 -7.26
C SER A 89 -11.74 -25.40 -7.23
N LEU A 90 -12.40 -25.04 -8.34
CA LEU A 90 -13.81 -25.34 -8.59
C LEU A 90 -13.91 -26.44 -9.66
N THR A 91 -14.62 -27.52 -9.33
CA THR A 91 -14.96 -28.62 -10.26
C THR A 91 -16.48 -28.84 -10.28
N PHE A 92 -16.97 -29.54 -11.29
CA PHE A 92 -18.41 -29.59 -11.59
C PHE A 92 -18.86 -31.02 -11.84
N GLY A 93 -19.83 -31.51 -11.05
CA GLY A 93 -20.37 -32.86 -11.19
C GLY A 93 -21.68 -32.88 -11.97
N LEU A 94 -21.89 -33.99 -12.69
CA LEU A 94 -23.14 -34.26 -13.39
C LEU A 94 -24.11 -35.12 -12.57
N PRO A 95 -25.42 -34.95 -12.80
CA PRO A 95 -26.45 -35.86 -12.36
C PRO A 95 -26.21 -37.32 -12.77
N ASP A 96 -26.69 -38.23 -11.94
CA ASP A 96 -26.77 -39.64 -12.30
C ASP A 96 -27.64 -39.82 -13.56
N GLY A 97 -27.12 -40.57 -14.53
CA GLY A 97 -27.77 -40.81 -15.82
C GLY A 97 -27.44 -39.78 -16.91
N MET A 98 -26.72 -38.70 -16.60
CA MET A 98 -26.18 -37.76 -17.59
C MET A 98 -24.69 -38.00 -17.90
N SER A 99 -24.11 -39.05 -17.34
CA SER A 99 -22.74 -39.49 -17.62
C SER A 99 -22.66 -41.00 -17.80
N SER A 100 -21.66 -41.46 -18.55
CA SER A 100 -21.33 -42.87 -18.73
C SER A 100 -19.82 -43.05 -18.80
N ARG A 101 -19.28 -43.97 -17.99
CA ARG A 101 -17.83 -44.26 -17.89
C ARG A 101 -16.97 -43.01 -17.62
N GLY A 102 -17.47 -42.08 -16.80
CA GLY A 102 -16.76 -40.85 -16.44
C GLY A 102 -16.74 -39.77 -17.52
N GLN A 103 -17.56 -39.92 -18.57
CA GLN A 103 -17.72 -38.92 -19.63
C GLN A 103 -19.19 -38.44 -19.67
N PRO A 104 -19.45 -37.17 -20.01
CA PRO A 104 -20.82 -36.69 -20.20
C PRO A 104 -21.52 -37.45 -21.34
N LEU A 105 -22.83 -37.67 -21.20
CA LEU A 105 -23.66 -37.99 -22.36
C LEU A 105 -23.72 -36.79 -23.31
N ALA A 106 -24.01 -37.05 -24.58
CA ALA A 106 -24.12 -36.01 -25.59
C ALA A 106 -25.18 -34.97 -25.17
N MET A 107 -24.77 -33.71 -25.16
CA MET A 107 -25.67 -32.57 -25.03
C MET A 107 -26.41 -32.36 -26.36
N ASP A 108 -27.71 -32.10 -26.29
CA ASP A 108 -28.49 -31.76 -27.48
C ASP A 108 -27.97 -30.42 -28.07
N PRO A 109 -27.78 -30.32 -29.40
CA PRO A 109 -27.19 -29.12 -30.01
C PRO A 109 -27.94 -27.81 -29.80
N SER A 110 -29.18 -27.86 -29.28
CA SER A 110 -29.96 -26.67 -28.94
C SER A 110 -29.51 -25.95 -27.67
N TRP A 111 -28.53 -26.49 -26.92
CA TRP A 111 -28.03 -25.91 -25.66
C TRP A 111 -26.74 -25.11 -25.80
N TYR A 112 -26.64 -24.05 -25.00
CA TYR A 112 -25.39 -23.34 -24.73
C TYR A 112 -25.39 -22.90 -23.27
N ILE A 113 -24.31 -23.20 -22.54
CA ILE A 113 -24.23 -22.98 -21.09
C ILE A 113 -23.05 -22.08 -20.76
N CYS A 114 -23.29 -21.14 -19.86
CA CYS A 114 -22.31 -20.17 -19.40
C CYS A 114 -22.20 -20.23 -17.87
N ARG A 115 -20.98 -20.33 -17.33
CA ARG A 115 -20.73 -20.27 -15.89
C ARG A 115 -19.86 -19.06 -15.56
N HIS A 116 -20.31 -18.30 -14.57
CA HIS A 116 -19.62 -17.13 -14.04
C HIS A 116 -19.25 -17.37 -12.58
N VAL A 117 -18.00 -17.08 -12.22
CA VAL A 117 -17.51 -17.19 -10.85
C VAL A 117 -17.28 -15.80 -10.28
N PHE A 118 -17.86 -15.56 -9.10
CA PHE A 118 -17.66 -14.36 -8.30
C PHE A 118 -17.08 -14.76 -6.95
N ILE A 119 -16.22 -13.90 -6.39
CA ILE A 119 -15.54 -14.16 -5.12
C ILE A 119 -15.88 -13.03 -4.16
N SER A 120 -16.37 -13.38 -2.97
CA SER A 120 -16.53 -12.46 -1.86
C SER A 120 -15.55 -12.80 -0.75
N THR A 121 -14.98 -11.77 -0.12
CA THR A 121 -14.20 -11.87 1.12
C THR A 121 -14.89 -11.15 2.28
N LYS A 122 -16.17 -10.81 2.10
CA LYS A 122 -16.99 -10.18 3.13
C LYS A 122 -17.30 -11.20 4.23
N PRO A 123 -17.06 -10.87 5.51
CA PRO A 123 -17.38 -11.75 6.62
C PRO A 123 -18.85 -12.20 6.62
N GLU A 124 -19.78 -11.34 6.19
CA GLU A 124 -21.20 -11.61 6.14
C GLU A 124 -21.55 -12.70 5.11
N ALA A 125 -20.92 -12.64 3.93
CA ALA A 125 -21.09 -13.65 2.89
C ALA A 125 -20.57 -15.02 3.36
N LYS A 126 -19.40 -15.02 4.00
CA LYS A 126 -18.81 -16.23 4.57
C LYS A 126 -19.68 -16.82 5.69
N LEU A 127 -20.15 -15.98 6.61
CA LEU A 127 -21.03 -16.39 7.71
C LEU A 127 -22.34 -16.98 7.19
N ALA A 128 -22.94 -16.39 6.16
CA ALA A 128 -24.17 -16.91 5.56
C ALA A 128 -23.97 -18.28 4.92
N VAL A 129 -22.90 -18.44 4.13
CA VAL A 129 -22.59 -19.71 3.45
C VAL A 129 -22.19 -20.80 4.42
N ASP A 130 -21.30 -20.51 5.37
CA ASP A 130 -20.86 -21.46 6.40
C ASP A 130 -22.01 -21.81 7.37
N GLY A 131 -22.96 -20.89 7.56
CA GLY A 131 -24.20 -21.11 8.32
C GLY A 131 -25.27 -21.94 7.60
N GLY A 132 -25.06 -22.30 6.33
CA GLY A 132 -25.97 -23.13 5.54
C GLY A 132 -27.06 -22.35 4.80
N SER A 133 -27.04 -21.01 4.84
CA SER A 133 -28.01 -20.15 4.15
C SER A 133 -27.69 -19.95 2.66
N LYS A 134 -26.85 -20.81 2.05
CA LYS A 134 -26.49 -20.76 0.62
C LYS A 134 -26.15 -19.33 0.15
N CYS A 135 -26.85 -18.81 -0.85
CA CYS A 135 -26.62 -17.48 -1.42
C CYS A 135 -27.47 -16.36 -0.80
N ASP A 136 -28.07 -16.57 0.37
CA ASP A 136 -29.04 -15.63 0.98
C ASP A 136 -28.40 -14.30 1.43
N PHE A 137 -27.07 -14.18 1.41
CA PHE A 137 -26.39 -12.90 1.62
C PHE A 137 -26.61 -11.90 0.46
N LEU A 138 -27.13 -12.37 -0.69
CA LEU A 138 -27.47 -11.53 -1.83
C LEU A 138 -28.85 -10.91 -1.65
N SER A 139 -28.91 -9.57 -1.72
CA SER A 139 -30.17 -8.86 -1.76
C SER A 139 -31.02 -9.28 -2.96
N GLU A 140 -32.35 -9.20 -2.84
CA GLU A 140 -33.27 -9.51 -3.95
C GLU A 140 -32.96 -8.66 -5.19
N THR A 141 -32.61 -7.38 -4.99
CA THR A 141 -32.18 -6.47 -6.06
C THR A 141 -30.91 -6.97 -6.74
N CYS A 142 -29.89 -7.36 -5.97
CA CYS A 142 -28.67 -7.91 -6.54
C CYS A 142 -28.94 -9.18 -7.35
N GLN A 143 -29.76 -10.10 -6.82
CA GLN A 143 -30.11 -11.32 -7.54
C GLN A 143 -30.84 -11.02 -8.86
N ALA A 144 -31.76 -10.05 -8.87
CA ALA A 144 -32.49 -9.64 -10.06
C ALA A 144 -31.56 -8.98 -11.10
N ASP A 145 -30.70 -8.07 -10.67
CA ASP A 145 -29.78 -7.36 -11.57
C ASP A 145 -28.70 -8.29 -12.14
N LEU A 146 -28.19 -9.25 -11.34
CA LEU A 146 -27.30 -10.29 -11.85
C LEU A 146 -28.00 -11.15 -12.89
N LYS A 147 -29.23 -11.60 -12.62
CA LYS A 147 -30.01 -12.38 -13.59
C LYS A 147 -30.19 -11.60 -14.91
N ALA A 148 -30.55 -10.33 -14.82
CA ALA A 148 -30.69 -9.46 -15.99
C ALA A 148 -29.35 -9.33 -16.73
N SER A 149 -28.27 -8.95 -16.05
CA SER A 149 -26.94 -8.78 -16.64
C SER A 149 -26.44 -10.04 -17.35
N LEU A 150 -26.70 -11.22 -16.79
CA LEU A 150 -26.25 -12.51 -17.33
C LEU A 150 -27.10 -13.02 -18.52
N THR A 151 -28.25 -12.41 -18.80
CA THR A 151 -29.21 -12.92 -19.80
C THR A 151 -29.68 -11.90 -20.84
N GLN A 152 -29.59 -10.60 -20.55
CA GLN A 152 -30.17 -9.54 -21.38
C GLN A 152 -29.54 -9.46 -22.78
N ASP A 153 -28.25 -9.75 -22.89
CA ASP A 153 -27.46 -9.63 -24.13
C ASP A 153 -27.13 -11.02 -24.70
N TRP A 154 -27.93 -12.04 -24.39
CA TRP A 154 -27.65 -13.43 -24.76
C TRP A 154 -27.59 -13.60 -26.28
N GLY A 155 -26.44 -14.06 -26.78
CA GLY A 155 -26.14 -14.16 -28.23
C GLY A 155 -25.81 -12.83 -28.92
N ASN A 156 -25.77 -11.72 -28.18
CA ASN A 156 -25.54 -10.38 -28.74
C ASN A 156 -24.36 -9.63 -28.10
N ALA A 157 -23.79 -10.15 -27.00
CA ALA A 157 -22.71 -9.47 -26.27
C ALA A 157 -21.38 -9.42 -27.05
N ALA A 158 -21.02 -10.50 -27.76
CA ALA A 158 -19.84 -10.56 -28.62
C ALA A 158 -19.95 -11.66 -29.67
N ASP A 159 -19.19 -11.53 -30.77
CA ASP A 159 -19.11 -12.55 -31.81
C ASP A 159 -18.51 -13.86 -31.26
N GLY A 160 -19.16 -14.99 -31.55
CA GLY A 160 -18.65 -16.33 -31.22
C GLY A 160 -19.01 -16.86 -29.82
N THR A 161 -19.85 -16.14 -29.06
CA THR A 161 -20.38 -16.63 -27.76
C THR A 161 -21.87 -16.31 -27.62
N MET A 162 -22.60 -17.17 -26.90
CA MET A 162 -23.96 -16.84 -26.48
C MET A 162 -24.02 -16.11 -25.13
N CYS A 163 -22.93 -16.11 -24.36
CA CYS A 163 -22.93 -15.56 -23.01
C CYS A 163 -23.06 -14.03 -22.99
N SER A 164 -23.62 -13.50 -21.91
CA SER A 164 -23.59 -12.07 -21.55
C SER A 164 -22.66 -11.84 -20.36
N ALA A 165 -22.46 -10.58 -19.97
CA ALA A 165 -21.60 -10.18 -18.84
C ALA A 165 -20.20 -10.80 -18.93
N LEU A 166 -19.54 -10.52 -20.05
CA LEU A 166 -18.20 -11.00 -20.38
C LEU A 166 -17.14 -10.37 -19.47
N GLY A 167 -15.90 -10.86 -19.57
CA GLY A 167 -14.79 -10.51 -18.68
C GLY A 167 -14.45 -9.01 -18.52
N PHE A 168 -14.98 -8.10 -19.35
CA PHE A 168 -14.80 -6.64 -19.25
C PHE A 168 -16.05 -5.78 -18.92
N ASP A 169 -17.24 -6.38 -18.80
CA ASP A 169 -18.45 -5.65 -18.36
C ASP A 169 -18.39 -5.19 -16.87
N PRO A 170 -19.33 -4.44 -16.29
CA PRO A 170 -19.30 -4.21 -14.83
C PRO A 170 -20.15 -5.24 -14.08
N ILE A 171 -19.78 -5.61 -12.85
CA ILE A 171 -20.72 -6.26 -11.92
C ILE A 171 -21.85 -5.24 -11.63
N PRO A 172 -23.13 -5.66 -11.62
CA PRO A 172 -24.23 -4.76 -11.31
C PRO A 172 -23.98 -3.98 -10.01
N PRO A 173 -24.20 -2.65 -9.98
CA PRO A 173 -23.93 -1.83 -8.80
C PRO A 173 -24.58 -2.35 -7.52
N SER A 174 -25.78 -2.92 -7.61
CA SER A 174 -26.51 -3.52 -6.49
C SER A 174 -25.80 -4.73 -5.85
N CYS A 175 -24.82 -5.32 -6.54
CA CYS A 175 -24.06 -6.49 -6.10
C CYS A 175 -22.64 -6.18 -5.64
N GLN A 176 -22.15 -4.95 -5.85
CA GLN A 176 -20.77 -4.58 -5.53
C GLN A 176 -20.48 -4.65 -4.03
N ASP A 177 -21.46 -4.38 -3.17
CA ASP A 177 -21.29 -4.57 -1.72
C ASP A 177 -21.04 -6.03 -1.33
N SER A 178 -21.63 -6.97 -2.09
CA SER A 178 -21.53 -8.42 -1.83
C SER A 178 -20.22 -9.01 -2.33
N PHE A 179 -19.71 -8.55 -3.48
CA PHE A 179 -18.58 -9.19 -4.19
C PHE A 179 -17.37 -8.27 -4.42
N GLY A 180 -17.47 -6.98 -4.12
CA GLY A 180 -16.56 -5.99 -4.67
C GLY A 180 -16.69 -5.93 -6.19
N PHE A 181 -15.57 -5.71 -6.87
CA PHE A 181 -15.49 -5.64 -8.32
C PHE A 181 -14.89 -6.91 -8.97
N ALA A 182 -14.44 -7.87 -8.15
CA ALA A 182 -13.74 -9.07 -8.61
C ALA A 182 -14.66 -10.05 -9.33
N ARG A 183 -14.31 -10.43 -10.56
CA ARG A 183 -15.05 -11.45 -11.32
C ARG A 183 -14.25 -12.15 -12.40
N GLN A 184 -14.72 -13.34 -12.74
CA GLN A 184 -14.26 -14.12 -13.86
C GLN A 184 -14.98 -13.76 -15.17
N ASP A 185 -14.36 -14.11 -16.29
CA ASP A 185 -14.86 -14.26 -17.65
C ASP A 185 -15.53 -15.61 -17.72
N VAL A 186 -16.29 -15.77 -18.77
CA VAL A 186 -17.27 -16.83 -18.83
C VAL A 186 -16.66 -18.18 -19.19
N MET A 187 -16.98 -19.20 -18.39
CA MET A 187 -16.78 -20.59 -18.77
C MET A 187 -17.97 -21.04 -19.62
N ALA A 188 -17.83 -20.92 -20.93
CA ALA A 188 -18.84 -21.29 -21.90
C ALA A 188 -18.62 -22.71 -22.45
N PHE A 189 -19.69 -23.46 -22.67
CA PHE A 189 -19.63 -24.73 -23.39
C PHE A 189 -20.96 -25.08 -24.08
N ASP A 190 -20.83 -25.79 -25.19
CA ASP A 190 -21.92 -26.28 -26.02
C ASP A 190 -21.76 -27.79 -26.29
N ALA A 191 -22.61 -28.33 -27.18
CA ALA A 191 -22.54 -29.74 -27.57
C ALA A 191 -21.19 -30.14 -28.20
N ALA A 192 -20.53 -29.23 -28.93
CA ALA A 192 -19.24 -29.50 -29.55
C ALA A 192 -18.11 -29.55 -28.50
N PHE A 193 -18.12 -28.63 -27.52
CA PHE A 193 -17.19 -28.67 -26.38
C PHE A 193 -17.35 -29.96 -25.58
N LEU A 194 -18.59 -30.36 -25.26
CA LEU A 194 -18.84 -31.58 -24.48
C LEU A 194 -18.54 -32.88 -25.23
N ALA A 195 -18.53 -32.86 -26.57
CA ALA A 195 -18.08 -34.01 -27.37
C ALA A 195 -16.55 -34.23 -27.29
N ASN A 196 -15.77 -33.23 -26.83
CA ASN A 196 -14.34 -33.35 -26.67
C ASN A 196 -14.00 -34.05 -25.34
N THR A 197 -13.63 -35.34 -25.41
CA THR A 197 -13.34 -36.16 -24.23
C THR A 197 -12.18 -35.67 -23.36
N THR A 198 -11.34 -34.75 -23.87
CA THR A 198 -10.22 -34.16 -23.14
C THR A 198 -10.65 -32.89 -22.38
N LEU A 199 -11.49 -32.05 -22.99
CA LEU A 199 -11.89 -30.76 -22.41
C LEU A 199 -13.19 -30.83 -21.63
N ALA A 200 -14.13 -31.69 -22.06
CA ALA A 200 -15.44 -31.84 -21.44
C ALA A 200 -15.37 -32.13 -19.92
N PRO A 201 -14.42 -32.96 -19.41
CA PRO A 201 -14.27 -33.19 -17.98
C PRO A 201 -14.03 -31.90 -17.17
N ALA A 202 -13.41 -30.86 -17.74
CA ALA A 202 -13.18 -29.60 -17.02
C ALA A 202 -14.50 -28.90 -16.61
N GLN A 203 -15.60 -29.21 -17.29
CA GLN A 203 -16.94 -28.66 -17.01
C GLN A 203 -17.93 -29.71 -16.43
N THR A 204 -17.53 -30.98 -16.30
CA THR A 204 -18.47 -32.09 -16.02
C THR A 204 -17.94 -33.17 -15.07
N SER A 205 -16.67 -33.10 -14.70
CA SER A 205 -16.08 -33.99 -13.69
C SER A 205 -15.97 -33.30 -12.35
N LYS A 206 -16.32 -34.04 -11.28
CA LYS A 206 -16.01 -33.65 -9.90
C LYS A 206 -14.52 -33.73 -9.59
N GLU A 207 -13.77 -34.56 -10.32
CA GLU A 207 -12.34 -34.75 -10.11
C GLU A 207 -11.50 -33.68 -10.81
N GLN A 208 -10.37 -33.32 -10.22
CA GLN A 208 -9.38 -32.40 -10.78
C GLN A 208 -8.95 -32.77 -12.21
N GLN A 209 -9.02 -31.81 -13.13
CA GLN A 209 -8.61 -31.94 -14.54
C GLN A 209 -7.52 -30.93 -14.88
N GLN A 210 -6.80 -31.15 -15.97
CA GLN A 210 -5.74 -30.24 -16.42
C GLN A 210 -6.22 -28.78 -16.55
N TYR A 211 -7.46 -28.58 -16.99
CA TYR A 211 -8.05 -27.27 -17.22
C TYR A 211 -9.18 -26.91 -16.25
N SER A 212 -9.27 -27.58 -15.09
CA SER A 212 -10.20 -27.16 -14.04
C SER A 212 -9.90 -25.73 -13.59
N TRP A 213 -10.95 -25.01 -13.17
CA TRP A 213 -10.83 -23.64 -12.71
C TRP A 213 -10.06 -23.57 -11.38
N ARG A 214 -9.10 -22.64 -11.27
CA ARG A 214 -8.23 -22.50 -10.10
C ARG A 214 -7.78 -21.07 -9.87
N ILE A 215 -7.69 -20.69 -8.61
CA ILE A 215 -7.12 -19.41 -8.17
C ILE A 215 -6.18 -19.62 -6.98
N GLY A 216 -4.98 -19.06 -7.05
CA GLY A 216 -3.99 -19.03 -5.99
C GLY A 216 -4.24 -17.92 -4.98
N THR A 217 -3.36 -17.80 -4.01
CA THR A 217 -3.39 -16.76 -2.96
C THR A 217 -2.34 -15.68 -3.17
N GLY A 218 -1.71 -15.64 -4.34
CA GLY A 218 -0.51 -14.86 -4.60
C GLY A 218 0.77 -15.67 -4.36
N TYR A 219 1.87 -14.95 -4.21
CA TYR A 219 3.20 -15.49 -3.92
C TYR A 219 3.46 -15.45 -2.41
N HIS A 220 3.83 -16.59 -1.84
CA HIS A 220 4.10 -16.72 -0.41
C HIS A 220 5.43 -17.39 -0.15
N ASP A 221 6.06 -17.05 0.97
CA ASP A 221 7.18 -17.83 1.49
C ASP A 221 6.72 -19.27 1.80
N PRO A 222 7.58 -20.29 1.64
CA PRO A 222 7.23 -21.65 1.99
C PRO A 222 6.80 -21.75 3.46
N ARG A 223 5.66 -22.42 3.70
CA ARG A 223 4.99 -22.60 4.99
C ARG A 223 4.34 -21.35 5.57
N ASP A 224 4.06 -20.34 4.77
CA ASP A 224 3.28 -19.19 5.20
C ASP A 224 1.82 -19.61 5.50
N ALA A 225 1.45 -19.60 6.78
CA ALA A 225 0.10 -19.93 7.21
C ALA A 225 -0.95 -18.93 6.71
N SER A 226 -0.54 -17.71 6.32
CA SER A 226 -1.45 -16.68 5.79
C SER A 226 -2.09 -17.09 4.47
N ALA A 227 -1.39 -17.88 3.64
CA ALA A 227 -1.91 -18.39 2.37
C ALA A 227 -3.20 -19.21 2.57
N TYR A 228 -3.21 -20.11 3.55
CA TYR A 228 -4.39 -20.90 3.88
C TYR A 228 -5.54 -20.04 4.44
N ALA A 229 -5.22 -19.00 5.22
CA ALA A 229 -6.22 -18.06 5.73
C ALA A 229 -6.88 -17.25 4.60
N LEU A 230 -6.09 -16.78 3.63
CA LEU A 230 -6.59 -16.09 2.44
C LEU A 230 -7.49 -17.01 1.61
N ALA A 231 -7.07 -18.26 1.36
CA ALA A 231 -7.88 -19.25 0.66
C ALA A 231 -9.20 -19.55 1.40
N ALA A 232 -9.17 -19.64 2.74
CA ALA A 232 -10.33 -19.92 3.56
C ALA A 232 -11.31 -18.75 3.71
N ASN A 233 -10.84 -17.51 3.54
CA ASN A 233 -11.68 -16.32 3.65
C ASN A 233 -12.55 -16.07 2.40
N ARG A 234 -12.34 -16.84 1.33
CA ARG A 234 -13.08 -16.68 0.07
C ARG A 234 -14.40 -17.45 0.11
N THR A 235 -15.45 -16.76 -0.31
CA THR A 235 -16.77 -17.31 -0.61
C THR A 235 -17.01 -17.22 -2.10
N TYR A 236 -17.37 -18.33 -2.74
CA TYR A 236 -17.56 -18.42 -4.17
C TYR A 236 -19.03 -18.45 -4.50
N LEU A 237 -19.50 -17.53 -5.36
CA LEU A 237 -20.78 -17.64 -6.06
C LEU A 237 -20.50 -18.15 -7.47
N ILE A 238 -21.20 -19.20 -7.86
CA ILE A 238 -21.25 -19.69 -9.24
C ILE A 238 -22.64 -19.39 -9.78
N ALA A 239 -22.72 -18.57 -10.82
CA ALA A 239 -23.93 -18.35 -11.59
C ALA A 239 -23.86 -19.18 -12.88
N THR A 240 -24.76 -20.16 -13.02
CA THR A 240 -24.87 -20.98 -14.23
C THR A 240 -26.08 -20.52 -15.04
N VAL A 241 -25.83 -20.09 -16.27
CA VAL A 241 -26.86 -19.67 -17.23
C VAL A 241 -27.17 -20.82 -18.17
N TRP A 242 -28.43 -21.23 -18.19
CA TRP A 242 -28.97 -22.34 -18.98
C TRP A 242 -29.73 -21.77 -20.18
N GLY A 243 -29.07 -21.70 -21.33
CA GLY A 243 -29.60 -21.00 -22.50
C GLY A 243 -29.63 -21.83 -23.77
N TYR A 244 -30.23 -21.22 -24.78
CA TYR A 244 -30.33 -21.78 -26.12
C TYR A 244 -29.06 -21.47 -26.93
N SER A 245 -28.69 -22.37 -27.83
CA SER A 245 -27.59 -22.18 -28.80
C SER A 245 -28.01 -21.30 -29.98
N GLN A 246 -27.05 -20.78 -30.75
CA GLN A 246 -27.30 -19.91 -31.89
C GLN A 246 -28.25 -20.52 -32.94
N ASP A 247 -28.22 -21.84 -33.11
CA ASP A 247 -29.04 -22.57 -34.09
C ASP A 247 -30.35 -23.11 -33.51
N SER A 248 -30.65 -22.82 -32.24
CA SER A 248 -31.89 -23.27 -31.61
C SER A 248 -33.12 -22.65 -32.28
N LYS A 249 -34.15 -23.47 -32.45
CA LYS A 249 -35.47 -23.01 -32.96
C LYS A 249 -36.33 -22.37 -31.87
N LEU A 250 -35.99 -22.60 -30.61
CA LEU A 250 -36.69 -22.06 -29.45
C LEU A 250 -35.80 -21.00 -28.80
N VAL A 251 -36.29 -19.76 -28.82
CA VAL A 251 -35.61 -18.57 -28.28
C VAL A 251 -36.45 -18.03 -27.14
N GLN A 252 -35.91 -18.07 -25.93
CA GLN A 252 -36.51 -17.52 -24.72
C GLN A 252 -35.41 -16.99 -23.79
N VAL A 253 -35.76 -16.18 -22.80
CA VAL A 253 -34.79 -15.68 -21.81
C VAL A 253 -34.16 -16.88 -21.08
N PRO A 254 -32.82 -17.01 -21.08
CA PRO A 254 -32.14 -18.09 -20.35
C PRO A 254 -32.43 -18.07 -18.86
N GLU A 255 -32.32 -19.24 -18.21
CA GLU A 255 -32.51 -19.35 -16.76
C GLU A 255 -31.16 -19.31 -16.04
N VAL A 256 -31.11 -18.70 -14.85
CA VAL A 256 -29.87 -18.59 -14.06
C VAL A 256 -30.03 -19.26 -12.71
N SER A 257 -29.11 -20.19 -12.43
CA SER A 257 -28.96 -20.84 -11.13
C SER A 257 -27.79 -20.26 -10.35
N PHE A 258 -28.01 -19.92 -9.08
CA PHE A 258 -26.96 -19.45 -8.18
C PHE A 258 -26.57 -20.56 -7.20
N SER A 259 -25.28 -20.70 -6.95
CA SER A 259 -24.74 -21.67 -6.00
C SER A 259 -23.56 -21.06 -5.26
N CYS A 260 -23.58 -21.15 -3.93
CA CYS A 260 -22.57 -20.53 -3.08
C CYS A 260 -21.90 -21.57 -2.19
N LEU A 261 -20.57 -21.49 -2.10
CA LEU A 261 -19.77 -22.37 -1.25
C LEU A 261 -18.51 -21.67 -0.74
N SER A 262 -18.06 -22.11 0.44
CA SER A 262 -16.84 -21.68 1.12
C SER A 262 -16.14 -22.94 1.64
N SER A 263 -14.84 -22.85 1.90
CA SER A 263 -14.06 -23.98 2.44
C SER A 263 -14.22 -24.18 3.95
N GLY A 264 -14.98 -23.31 4.63
CA GLY A 264 -15.19 -23.37 6.07
C GLY A 264 -14.05 -22.74 6.87
N ALA A 265 -13.70 -23.33 8.02
CA ALA A 265 -12.66 -22.78 8.88
C ALA A 265 -11.27 -22.83 8.22
N SER A 266 -10.43 -21.85 8.56
CA SER A 266 -9.05 -21.82 8.05
C SER A 266 -8.25 -23.04 8.50
N TYR A 267 -7.53 -23.64 7.56
CA TYR A 267 -6.56 -24.68 7.87
C TYR A 267 -5.33 -24.05 8.53
N VAL A 268 -4.91 -24.64 9.65
CA VAL A 268 -3.67 -24.25 10.36
C VAL A 268 -2.66 -25.38 10.14
N PRO A 269 -1.56 -25.13 9.40
CA PRO A 269 -0.53 -26.14 9.20
C PRO A 269 0.04 -26.64 10.53
N PRO A 270 0.30 -27.94 10.69
CA PRO A 270 0.95 -28.45 11.90
C PRO A 270 2.35 -27.82 12.07
N SER A 271 2.66 -27.42 13.31
CA SER A 271 3.95 -26.80 13.64
C SER A 271 5.12 -27.74 13.27
N PRO A 272 6.27 -27.22 12.80
CA PRO A 272 7.42 -28.06 12.49
C PRO A 272 7.79 -28.93 13.68
N ALA A 273 7.92 -30.24 13.47
CA ALA A 273 8.30 -31.17 14.52
C ALA A 273 9.60 -30.67 15.20
N SER A 274 9.49 -30.33 16.49
CA SER A 274 10.68 -30.01 17.30
C SER A 274 11.58 -31.25 17.38
N PRO A 275 12.92 -31.10 17.36
CA PRO A 275 13.82 -32.21 17.60
C PRO A 275 13.54 -32.81 18.99
N PRO A 276 13.70 -34.14 19.18
CA PRO A 276 13.33 -34.80 20.42
C PRO A 276 14.23 -34.28 21.55
N SER A 277 13.64 -33.62 22.54
CA SER A 277 14.32 -33.25 23.78
C SER A 277 13.62 -33.86 24.99
N THR A 278 14.45 -34.50 25.78
CA THR A 278 14.21 -35.33 26.94
C THR A 278 13.35 -34.68 28.01
N THR A 279 12.45 -35.49 28.55
CA THR A 279 11.53 -35.25 29.65
C THR A 279 12.21 -34.62 30.87
N THR A 280 11.64 -33.52 31.39
CA THR A 280 11.65 -33.28 32.83
C THR A 280 10.32 -32.66 33.25
N THR A 281 9.66 -33.35 34.15
CA THR A 281 8.34 -33.10 34.72
C THR A 281 8.37 -31.88 35.65
N THR A 282 7.44 -30.93 35.51
CA THR A 282 6.98 -30.14 36.66
C THR A 282 5.51 -29.71 36.49
N THR A 283 4.86 -29.66 37.63
CA THR A 283 3.44 -29.74 37.94
C THR A 283 2.65 -28.46 37.64
N THR A 284 1.35 -28.64 37.43
CA THR A 284 0.26 -27.69 37.17
C THR A 284 0.14 -26.48 38.11
N THR A 285 -0.19 -25.32 37.53
CA THR A 285 -1.08 -24.31 38.14
C THR A 285 -1.94 -23.64 37.07
N THR A 286 -3.24 -23.61 37.32
CA THR A 286 -4.32 -22.94 36.56
C THR A 286 -4.26 -21.42 36.67
N THR A 287 -4.26 -20.69 35.54
CA THR A 287 -4.90 -19.36 35.43
C THR A 287 -5.12 -18.93 33.97
N SER A 288 -6.34 -18.45 33.72
CA SER A 288 -6.79 -17.47 32.72
C SER A 288 -6.41 -17.63 31.24
N SER A 289 -7.46 -17.79 30.43
CA SER A 289 -7.52 -17.50 29.00
C SER A 289 -7.04 -16.08 28.69
N SER A 290 -5.91 -16.00 27.99
CA SER A 290 -5.46 -14.79 27.30
C SER A 290 -5.53 -15.08 25.81
N SER A 291 -6.39 -14.33 25.11
CA SER A 291 -6.44 -14.25 23.65
C SER A 291 -5.05 -13.99 23.07
N ILE A 292 -4.57 -14.89 22.20
CA ILE A 292 -3.36 -14.68 21.42
C ILE A 292 -3.75 -13.80 20.23
N SER A 293 -3.37 -12.53 20.32
CA SER A 293 -3.48 -11.52 19.28
C SER A 293 -2.64 -11.89 18.06
N SER A 294 -3.21 -11.66 16.87
CA SER A 294 -2.54 -11.58 15.58
C SER A 294 -1.24 -10.76 15.68
N PRO A 295 -0.18 -11.04 14.89
CA PRO A 295 0.98 -10.18 14.86
C PRO A 295 0.52 -8.82 14.35
N THR A 296 0.42 -7.88 15.28
CA THR A 296 0.02 -6.51 15.01
C THR A 296 1.26 -5.84 14.41
N GLN A 297 1.17 -5.31 13.18
CA GLN A 297 2.21 -4.42 12.65
C GLN A 297 2.47 -3.36 13.72
N THR A 298 3.70 -3.29 14.23
CA THR A 298 4.00 -2.41 15.36
C THR A 298 3.80 -0.97 14.91
N SER A 299 2.93 -0.24 15.59
CA SER A 299 2.67 1.16 15.27
C SER A 299 3.96 1.96 15.39
N ILE A 300 4.30 2.70 14.34
CA ILE A 300 5.44 3.62 14.35
C ILE A 300 5.08 4.79 15.25
N SER A 301 5.97 5.10 16.19
CA SER A 301 5.81 6.24 17.10
C SER A 301 5.71 7.54 16.31
N SER A 302 4.74 8.40 16.66
CA SER A 302 4.53 9.69 15.99
C SER A 302 5.71 10.67 16.12
N ASN A 303 6.67 10.38 17.00
CA ASN A 303 7.86 11.19 17.24
C ASN A 303 9.15 10.56 16.67
N SER A 304 9.04 9.41 15.99
CA SER A 304 10.18 8.72 15.39
C SER A 304 10.13 8.85 13.88
N ALA A 305 11.26 9.09 13.23
CA ALA A 305 11.34 9.06 11.78
C ALA A 305 11.02 7.66 11.23
N PHE A 306 10.45 7.61 10.03
CA PHE A 306 10.30 6.39 9.25
C PHE A 306 11.07 6.53 7.95
N LYS A 307 11.80 5.48 7.57
CA LYS A 307 12.56 5.41 6.32
C LYS A 307 12.44 4.02 5.72
N ASP A 308 12.23 3.97 4.40
CA ASP A 308 12.27 2.74 3.63
C ASP A 308 12.81 3.03 2.23
N ASP A 309 13.99 2.50 1.94
CA ASP A 309 14.62 2.49 0.61
C ASP A 309 14.32 1.20 -0.14
N PHE A 310 13.45 0.35 0.41
CA PHE A 310 13.02 -0.94 -0.14
C PHE A 310 14.13 -1.92 -0.51
N SER A 311 15.37 -1.66 -0.09
CA SER A 311 16.54 -2.52 -0.35
C SER A 311 16.37 -3.92 0.27
N SER A 312 15.51 -4.05 1.28
CA SER A 312 15.13 -5.31 1.90
C SER A 312 14.24 -6.20 1.01
N GLY A 313 13.63 -5.64 -0.05
CA GLY A 313 12.66 -6.32 -0.90
C GLY A 313 11.31 -6.59 -0.23
N SER A 314 11.08 -6.09 0.98
CA SER A 314 9.98 -6.50 1.86
C SER A 314 8.86 -5.46 1.97
N MET A 315 7.62 -5.95 2.07
CA MET A 315 6.43 -5.15 2.38
C MET A 315 6.05 -5.18 3.87
N ALA A 316 6.90 -5.72 4.76
CA ALA A 316 6.52 -6.02 6.14
C ALA A 316 6.00 -4.81 6.95
N GLN A 317 6.43 -3.59 6.61
CA GLN A 317 6.00 -2.34 7.27
C GLN A 317 4.79 -1.68 6.60
N TRP A 318 4.30 -2.25 5.50
CA TRP A 318 3.27 -1.68 4.63
C TRP A 318 2.01 -2.54 4.63
N THR A 319 0.86 -1.89 4.58
CA THR A 319 -0.46 -2.51 4.41
C THR A 319 -1.09 -1.97 3.13
N THR A 320 -1.42 -2.87 2.21
CA THR A 320 -2.07 -2.51 0.95
C THR A 320 -3.59 -2.44 1.12
N TYR A 321 -4.18 -1.39 0.57
CA TYR A 321 -5.63 -1.17 0.49
C TYR A 321 -5.98 -0.90 -0.97
N ASP A 322 -6.58 -1.90 -1.63
CA ASP A 322 -6.80 -1.93 -3.08
C ASP A 322 -5.49 -1.84 -3.89
N GLY A 323 -5.55 -2.19 -5.17
CA GLY A 323 -4.38 -2.30 -6.04
C GLY A 323 -3.38 -3.37 -5.58
N SER A 324 -2.17 -3.32 -6.14
CA SER A 324 -1.08 -4.24 -5.84
C SER A 324 0.21 -3.45 -5.67
N PHE A 325 0.97 -3.77 -4.63
CA PHE A 325 2.24 -3.15 -4.32
C PHE A 325 3.28 -4.23 -3.97
N ALA A 326 4.47 -4.13 -4.55
CA ALA A 326 5.56 -5.07 -4.31
C ALA A 326 6.89 -4.34 -4.18
N ALA A 327 7.70 -4.73 -3.20
CA ALA A 327 9.04 -4.16 -2.98
C ALA A 327 10.17 -5.01 -3.55
N SER A 328 9.88 -6.17 -4.14
CA SER A 328 10.88 -7.20 -4.51
C SER A 328 11.94 -6.75 -5.52
N SER A 329 11.74 -5.63 -6.21
CA SER A 329 12.71 -5.01 -7.12
C SER A 329 13.75 -4.12 -6.42
N GLY A 330 13.69 -3.98 -5.10
CA GLY A 330 14.50 -2.99 -4.36
C GLY A 330 13.91 -1.59 -4.36
N ALA A 331 12.65 -1.44 -4.79
CA ALA A 331 11.85 -0.22 -4.82
C ALA A 331 10.37 -0.65 -4.72
N LEU A 332 9.50 0.21 -4.21
CA LEU A 332 8.08 -0.09 -4.11
C LEU A 332 7.36 0.16 -5.44
N VAL A 333 6.95 -0.92 -6.10
CA VAL A 333 6.21 -0.88 -7.37
C VAL A 333 4.73 -1.01 -7.09
N GLY A 334 3.97 0.07 -7.35
CA GLY A 334 2.51 0.06 -7.36
C GLY A 334 1.98 -0.18 -8.77
N SER A 335 1.19 -1.23 -8.97
CA SER A 335 0.57 -1.53 -10.26
C SER A 335 -0.62 -0.62 -10.56
N ASN A 336 -0.92 -0.42 -11.84
CA ASN A 336 -2.05 0.39 -12.29
C ASN A 336 -3.36 -0.02 -11.61
N SER A 337 -3.92 0.93 -10.86
CA SER A 337 -5.18 0.79 -10.14
C SER A 337 -5.83 2.16 -9.99
N PHE A 338 -7.15 2.21 -9.93
CA PHE A 338 -7.89 3.43 -9.56
C PHE A 338 -8.03 3.60 -8.04
N GLY A 339 -7.69 2.59 -7.25
CA GLY A 339 -7.84 2.60 -5.80
C GLY A 339 -6.57 2.31 -5.01
N GLY A 340 -5.47 1.96 -5.68
CA GLY A 340 -4.28 1.41 -5.05
C GLY A 340 -3.66 2.33 -4.00
N LYS A 341 -3.58 1.87 -2.76
CA LYS A 341 -2.92 2.56 -1.64
C LYS A 341 -2.04 1.57 -0.87
N ALA A 342 -0.86 2.00 -0.44
CA ALA A 342 -0.04 1.27 0.52
C ALA A 342 0.29 2.19 1.69
N LEU A 343 -0.03 1.79 2.92
CA LEU A 343 0.09 2.62 4.12
C LEU A 343 0.95 1.95 5.18
N ILE A 344 1.74 2.74 5.88
CA ILE A 344 2.44 2.31 7.09
C ILE A 344 1.54 2.53 8.32
N ASN A 345 1.57 1.61 9.29
CA ASN A 345 0.86 1.79 10.56
C ASN A 345 1.52 2.89 11.40
N SER A 346 1.09 4.13 11.17
CA SER A 346 1.61 5.36 11.77
C SER A 346 0.48 6.31 12.16
N ASN A 347 0.80 7.34 12.95
CA ASN A 347 -0.15 8.39 13.29
C ASN A 347 0.56 9.76 13.37
N TYR A 348 1.21 10.17 12.29
CA TYR A 348 1.95 11.42 12.24
C TYR A 348 1.02 12.63 12.15
N GLY A 349 1.41 13.73 12.83
CA GLY A 349 0.72 15.02 12.80
C GLY A 349 1.42 16.01 11.88
N ASN A 350 2.45 16.68 12.41
CA ASN A 350 3.31 17.60 11.65
C ASN A 350 4.61 16.88 11.24
N PHE A 351 5.01 16.96 9.98
CA PHE A 351 6.14 16.21 9.43
C PHE A 351 6.62 16.75 8.07
N LEU A 352 7.83 16.38 7.69
CA LEU A 352 8.26 16.33 6.28
C LEU A 352 8.02 14.92 5.74
N TYR A 353 7.51 14.82 4.51
CA TYR A 353 7.34 13.56 3.80
C TYR A 353 7.99 13.66 2.41
N GLU A 354 9.06 12.88 2.20
CA GLU A 354 9.85 12.83 0.98
C GLU A 354 9.80 11.44 0.34
N VAL A 355 9.80 11.40 -1.00
CA VAL A 355 9.84 10.17 -1.80
C VAL A 355 10.33 10.47 -3.22
N ASP A 356 11.03 9.52 -3.83
CA ASP A 356 11.28 9.52 -5.27
C ASP A 356 10.17 8.75 -5.99
N VAL A 357 9.50 9.41 -6.94
CA VAL A 357 8.38 8.82 -7.70
C VAL A 357 8.76 8.73 -9.17
N THR A 358 8.69 7.53 -9.74
CA THR A 358 8.89 7.31 -11.18
C THR A 358 7.57 6.94 -11.84
N LEU A 359 7.16 7.72 -12.84
CA LEU A 359 5.98 7.45 -13.66
C LEU A 359 6.39 6.76 -14.98
N PRO A 360 5.83 5.60 -15.34
CA PRO A 360 6.21 4.89 -16.58
C PRO A 360 5.43 5.37 -17.81
N SER A 361 4.35 6.14 -17.63
CA SER A 361 3.48 6.62 -18.70
C SER A 361 2.92 8.02 -18.44
N THR A 362 2.27 8.60 -19.43
CA THR A 362 1.58 9.90 -19.33
C THR A 362 0.14 9.79 -18.81
N SER A 363 -0.33 8.58 -18.49
CA SER A 363 -1.67 8.34 -17.95
C SER A 363 -1.66 8.40 -16.43
N GLY A 364 -2.80 8.82 -15.86
CA GLY A 364 -3.05 8.77 -14.42
C GLY A 364 -2.08 9.62 -13.59
N ASN A 365 -1.96 9.26 -12.32
CA ASN A 365 -1.10 9.93 -11.36
C ASN A 365 -0.73 9.03 -10.18
N ALA A 366 0.36 9.38 -9.50
CA ALA A 366 0.83 8.68 -8.31
C ALA A 366 1.47 9.66 -7.32
N GLY A 367 1.54 9.31 -6.04
CA GLY A 367 2.21 10.16 -5.06
C GLY A 367 1.93 9.80 -3.61
N LEU A 368 1.99 10.79 -2.74
CA LEU A 368 1.97 10.66 -1.29
C LEU A 368 0.56 10.82 -0.76
N ILE A 369 0.12 9.86 0.06
CA ILE A 369 -1.13 9.91 0.80
C ILE A 369 -0.82 10.00 2.30
N PHE A 370 -1.47 10.91 3.03
CA PHE A 370 -1.04 11.23 4.40
C PHE A 370 -2.17 11.72 5.30
N ARG A 371 -1.92 11.65 6.61
CA ARG A 371 -2.94 11.85 7.67
C ARG A 371 -4.22 11.04 7.43
N VAL A 372 -4.05 9.80 6.97
CA VAL A 372 -5.12 8.88 6.58
C VAL A 372 -5.77 8.23 7.79
N THR A 373 -7.09 8.23 7.82
CA THR A 373 -7.93 7.43 8.73
C THR A 373 -8.97 6.67 7.93
N ASN A 374 -9.44 5.55 8.48
CA ASN A 374 -10.41 4.66 7.85
C ASN A 374 -10.06 4.27 6.39
N PRO A 375 -8.82 3.86 6.09
CA PRO A 375 -8.49 3.41 4.75
C PRO A 375 -9.30 2.16 4.39
N SER A 376 -9.81 2.12 3.16
CA SER A 376 -10.56 1.01 2.61
C SER A 376 -10.35 0.90 1.10
N ASN A 377 -10.95 -0.10 0.47
CA ASN A 377 -10.79 -0.31 -0.97
C ASN A 377 -11.62 0.69 -1.78
N GLY A 378 -11.06 1.18 -2.89
CA GLY A 378 -11.62 2.26 -3.70
C GLY A 378 -10.72 3.50 -3.75
N ALA A 379 -10.91 4.31 -4.80
CA ALA A 379 -10.14 5.51 -5.12
C ALA A 379 -9.99 6.46 -3.93
N ASP A 380 -11.11 7.02 -3.49
CA ASP A 380 -11.15 8.04 -2.45
C ASP A 380 -11.68 7.48 -1.13
N ALA A 381 -11.65 6.15 -0.99
CA ALA A 381 -12.22 5.40 0.13
C ALA A 381 -11.33 5.47 1.38
N TYR A 382 -11.10 6.70 1.84
CA TYR A 382 -10.34 7.07 3.03
C TYR A 382 -10.71 8.50 3.46
N ASN A 383 -10.29 8.86 4.66
CA ASN A 383 -10.29 10.23 5.15
C ASN A 383 -8.83 10.69 5.29
N GLY A 384 -8.37 11.63 4.48
CA GLY A 384 -6.97 12.09 4.53
C GLY A 384 -6.64 13.04 3.38
N TYR A 385 -5.36 13.32 3.21
CA TYR A 385 -4.84 14.13 2.11
C TYR A 385 -4.06 13.29 1.10
N TYR A 386 -3.96 13.80 -0.12
CA TYR A 386 -3.17 13.22 -1.19
C TYR A 386 -2.51 14.32 -2.00
N VAL A 387 -1.22 14.14 -2.26
CA VAL A 387 -0.42 14.92 -3.20
C VAL A 387 0.02 13.94 -4.28
N GLY A 388 -0.48 14.13 -5.50
CA GLY A 388 -0.09 13.30 -6.62
C GLY A 388 0.56 14.10 -7.73
N ILE A 389 1.45 13.44 -8.47
CA ILE A 389 2.11 13.96 -9.65
C ILE A 389 1.65 13.21 -10.90
N SER A 390 1.60 13.93 -12.02
CA SER A 390 1.45 13.40 -13.36
C SER A 390 2.49 14.07 -14.27
N THR A 391 2.61 13.63 -15.52
CA THR A 391 3.56 14.22 -16.48
C THR A 391 3.30 15.70 -16.80
N SER A 392 2.15 16.25 -16.41
CA SER A 392 1.75 17.63 -16.69
C SER A 392 1.50 18.49 -15.45
N GLY A 393 1.66 17.95 -14.24
CA GLY A 393 1.45 18.74 -13.03
C GLY A 393 1.40 17.96 -11.73
N THR A 394 1.31 18.71 -10.64
CA THR A 394 1.04 18.22 -9.29
C THR A 394 -0.31 18.74 -8.81
N PHE A 395 -0.99 17.96 -7.98
CA PHE A 395 -2.28 18.33 -7.41
C PHE A 395 -2.37 17.88 -5.95
N VAL A 396 -3.05 18.69 -5.17
CA VAL A 396 -3.26 18.52 -3.73
C VAL A 396 -4.74 18.44 -3.50
N GLY A 397 -5.18 17.41 -2.79
CA GLY A 397 -6.57 17.27 -2.42
C GLY A 397 -6.76 16.51 -1.12
N ARG A 398 -8.01 16.48 -0.67
CA ARG A 398 -8.44 15.68 0.47
C ARG A 398 -9.52 14.70 0.02
N ALA A 399 -9.53 13.53 0.65
CA ALA A 399 -10.63 12.59 0.54
C ALA A 399 -11.44 12.57 1.84
N SER A 400 -12.75 12.45 1.71
CA SER A 400 -13.68 12.14 2.80
C SER A 400 -14.69 11.08 2.32
N ASN A 401 -14.19 9.94 1.82
CA ASN A 401 -14.92 9.01 0.96
C ASN A 401 -15.39 9.64 -0.38
N SER A 402 -14.77 10.76 -0.76
CA SER A 402 -14.98 11.50 -1.99
C SER A 402 -13.84 12.49 -2.19
N TRP A 403 -13.39 12.71 -3.43
CA TRP A 403 -12.34 13.67 -3.74
C TRP A 403 -12.77 15.14 -3.57
N THR A 404 -11.89 15.95 -3.00
CA THR A 404 -11.97 17.42 -3.01
C THR A 404 -10.60 17.98 -3.39
N SER A 405 -10.55 18.72 -4.51
CA SER A 405 -9.32 19.43 -4.91
C SER A 405 -9.09 20.65 -4.03
N LEU A 406 -7.84 20.83 -3.58
CA LEU A 406 -7.41 21.96 -2.74
C LEU A 406 -6.45 22.89 -3.50
N GLY A 407 -5.63 22.34 -4.40
CA GLY A 407 -4.66 23.12 -5.18
C GLY A 407 -4.01 22.28 -6.27
N SER A 408 -3.37 22.96 -7.23
CA SER A 408 -2.61 22.30 -8.30
C SER A 408 -1.65 23.29 -8.94
N ALA A 409 -0.57 22.78 -9.53
CA ALA A 409 0.35 23.55 -10.37
C ALA A 409 0.82 22.71 -11.56
N SER A 410 1.10 23.38 -12.67
CA SER A 410 1.71 22.76 -13.85
C SER A 410 3.21 22.61 -13.65
N VAL A 411 3.71 21.42 -13.96
CA VAL A 411 5.13 21.08 -14.02
C VAL A 411 5.29 19.95 -15.04
N ASP A 412 6.30 20.05 -15.90
CA ASP A 412 6.57 19.05 -16.93
C ASP A 412 7.49 17.97 -16.35
N LEU A 413 6.94 16.77 -16.12
CA LEU A 413 7.67 15.64 -15.54
C LEU A 413 7.91 14.55 -16.60
N ALA A 414 9.13 14.03 -16.63
CA ALA A 414 9.55 13.04 -17.62
C ALA A 414 9.17 11.63 -17.18
N ILE A 415 8.63 10.83 -18.09
CA ILE A 415 8.40 9.41 -17.81
C ILE A 415 9.73 8.66 -17.65
N ASN A 416 9.71 7.58 -16.87
CA ASN A 416 10.86 6.73 -16.57
C ASN A 416 12.06 7.50 -15.98
N GLN A 417 11.79 8.61 -15.29
CA GLN A 417 12.75 9.32 -14.46
C GLN A 417 12.20 9.42 -13.04
N PRO A 418 13.05 9.26 -12.01
CA PRO A 418 12.66 9.54 -10.64
C PRO A 418 12.49 11.06 -10.47
N HIS A 419 11.36 11.45 -9.91
CA HIS A 419 11.06 12.82 -9.50
C HIS A 419 11.01 12.90 -7.97
N HIS A 420 11.76 13.83 -7.40
CA HIS A 420 11.84 13.97 -5.96
C HIS A 420 10.68 14.84 -5.47
N VAL A 421 9.80 14.26 -4.64
CA VAL A 421 8.59 14.94 -4.15
C VAL A 421 8.68 15.09 -2.64
N LYS A 422 8.54 16.32 -2.16
CA LYS A 422 8.50 16.67 -0.74
C LYS A 422 7.18 17.34 -0.40
N VAL A 423 6.56 16.89 0.69
CA VAL A 423 5.41 17.54 1.30
C VAL A 423 5.78 17.96 2.72
N GLU A 424 5.77 19.26 2.97
CA GLU A 424 5.88 19.83 4.30
C GLU A 424 4.47 20.05 4.87
N VAL A 425 4.21 19.39 6.00
CA VAL A 425 2.92 19.36 6.66
C VAL A 425 3.06 19.94 8.06
N VAL A 426 2.61 21.19 8.25
CA VAL A 426 2.69 21.90 9.53
C VAL A 426 1.34 22.51 9.87
N ASP A 427 0.73 21.98 10.92
CA ASP A 427 -0.62 22.31 11.38
C ASP A 427 -1.64 22.17 10.24
N THR A 428 -2.10 23.29 9.67
CA THR A 428 -3.05 23.33 8.56
C THR A 428 -2.39 23.65 7.22
N MET A 429 -1.09 23.97 7.19
CA MET A 429 -0.36 24.31 5.98
C MET A 429 0.23 23.06 5.33
N LEU A 430 0.00 22.92 4.03
CA LEU A 430 0.55 21.86 3.19
C LEU A 430 1.33 22.52 2.05
N ASN A 431 2.66 22.41 2.09
CA ASN A 431 3.56 22.92 1.07
C ASN A 431 4.16 21.76 0.27
N VAL A 432 4.06 21.82 -1.05
CA VAL A 432 4.51 20.77 -1.97
C VAL A 432 5.67 21.29 -2.81
N PHE A 433 6.72 20.49 -2.90
CA PHE A 433 7.90 20.69 -3.75
C PHE A 433 8.04 19.49 -4.68
N VAL A 434 8.44 19.73 -5.92
CA VAL A 434 8.69 18.68 -6.93
C VAL A 434 9.96 19.06 -7.68
N ASP A 435 10.99 18.22 -7.60
CA ASP A 435 12.36 18.39 -8.09
C ASP A 435 13.11 19.64 -7.55
N ASP A 436 12.56 20.85 -7.67
CA ASP A 436 13.10 22.06 -7.03
C ASP A 436 12.71 22.10 -5.55
N MET A 437 13.63 21.70 -4.67
CA MET A 437 13.42 21.72 -3.22
C MET A 437 13.53 23.09 -2.56
N ASN A 438 13.86 24.15 -3.33
CA ASN A 438 14.06 25.51 -2.82
C ASN A 438 12.78 26.36 -2.91
N HIS A 439 11.87 26.03 -3.82
CA HIS A 439 10.64 26.80 -4.05
C HIS A 439 9.39 25.94 -3.90
N VAL A 440 8.46 26.41 -3.07
CA VAL A 440 7.14 25.79 -2.93
C VAL A 440 6.40 25.87 -4.26
N LEU A 441 6.06 24.73 -4.83
CA LEU A 441 5.30 24.63 -6.08
C LEU A 441 3.79 24.80 -5.86
N VAL A 442 3.26 24.21 -4.77
CA VAL A 442 1.87 24.39 -4.34
C VAL A 442 1.81 24.61 -2.83
N SER A 443 1.07 25.61 -2.39
CA SER A 443 0.77 25.85 -0.97
C SER A 443 -0.73 25.92 -0.76
N VAL A 444 -1.26 25.12 0.17
CA VAL A 444 -2.68 25.13 0.56
C VAL A 444 -2.83 25.16 2.08
N THR A 445 -3.97 25.66 2.55
CA THR A 445 -4.34 25.67 3.96
C THR A 445 -5.62 24.87 4.17
N ASP A 446 -5.53 23.74 4.86
CA ASP A 446 -6.67 22.90 5.23
C ASP A 446 -6.40 22.18 6.56
N GLY A 447 -7.30 22.35 7.54
CA GLY A 447 -7.16 21.78 8.88
C GLY A 447 -8.10 20.60 9.18
N THR A 448 -8.67 19.98 8.13
CA THR A 448 -9.68 18.91 8.29
C THR A 448 -9.12 17.67 8.97
N TYR A 449 -7.90 17.26 8.61
CA TYR A 449 -7.22 16.12 9.21
C TYR A 449 -5.91 16.58 9.85
N THR A 450 -5.74 16.29 11.13
CA THR A 450 -4.59 16.75 11.92
C THR A 450 -3.54 15.67 12.16
N SER A 451 -3.91 14.40 12.02
CA SER A 451 -3.01 13.26 12.11
C SER A 451 -3.59 12.01 11.45
N GLY A 452 -2.75 11.03 11.14
CA GLY A 452 -3.17 9.72 10.64
C GLY A 452 -2.04 8.91 10.04
N MET A 453 -2.39 7.80 9.38
CA MET A 453 -1.49 6.94 8.63
C MET A 453 -0.95 7.65 7.39
N ASN A 454 0.18 7.18 6.88
CA ASN A 454 0.89 7.78 5.75
C ASN A 454 1.32 6.68 4.80
N GLY A 455 1.57 7.02 3.55
CA GLY A 455 2.03 6.08 2.56
C GLY A 455 1.89 6.61 1.14
N VAL A 456 1.69 5.72 0.19
CA VAL A 456 1.63 6.04 -1.24
C VAL A 456 0.32 5.62 -1.89
N ARG A 457 -0.04 6.29 -2.99
CA ARG A 457 -1.22 5.99 -3.79
C ARG A 457 -0.89 6.04 -5.27
N VAL A 458 -1.54 5.15 -6.03
CA VAL A 458 -1.60 5.18 -7.49
C VAL A 458 -3.05 5.39 -7.95
N TYR A 459 -3.23 6.06 -9.09
CA TYR A 459 -4.53 6.31 -9.70
C TYR A 459 -4.44 6.29 -11.24
N GLY A 460 -4.91 5.20 -11.86
CA GLY A 460 -4.94 5.04 -13.31
C GLY A 460 -3.55 4.95 -13.97
N THR A 461 -2.52 4.62 -13.20
CA THR A 461 -1.13 4.50 -13.63
C THR A 461 -0.35 3.52 -12.76
N ASP A 462 0.65 2.86 -13.33
CA ASP A 462 1.71 2.21 -12.55
C ASP A 462 2.66 3.28 -12.00
N ALA A 463 3.37 3.01 -10.89
CA ALA A 463 4.43 3.88 -10.41
C ALA A 463 5.45 3.12 -9.57
N THR A 464 6.69 3.59 -9.59
CA THR A 464 7.72 3.14 -8.65
C THR A 464 7.96 4.24 -7.62
N PHE A 465 8.00 3.87 -6.35
CA PHE A 465 8.34 4.72 -5.22
C PHE A 465 9.62 4.21 -4.59
N ASP A 466 10.53 5.12 -4.26
CA ASP A 466 11.79 4.78 -3.61
C ASP A 466 12.21 5.87 -2.61
N ASN A 467 13.15 5.55 -1.72
CA ASN A 467 13.71 6.46 -0.73
C ASN A 467 12.65 7.20 0.11
N ILE A 468 11.63 6.46 0.59
CA ILE A 468 10.56 7.05 1.40
C ILE A 468 11.13 7.49 2.75
N GLN A 469 10.87 8.75 3.12
CA GLN A 469 11.26 9.33 4.41
C GLN A 469 10.12 10.15 4.99
N ILE A 470 9.75 9.88 6.24
CA ILE A 470 8.80 10.68 7.01
C ILE A 470 9.48 11.13 8.30
N ASN A 471 9.66 12.44 8.43
CA ASN A 471 10.40 13.06 9.51
C ASN A 471 9.44 13.91 10.36
N PRO A 472 9.01 13.43 11.55
CA PRO A 472 8.06 14.16 12.37
C PRO A 472 8.68 15.42 12.99
N LEU A 473 7.90 16.50 13.03
CA LEU A 473 8.27 17.75 13.68
C LEU A 473 8.27 17.54 15.20
N ILE A 474 9.45 17.61 15.81
CA ILE A 474 9.63 17.44 17.27
C ILE A 474 9.74 18.78 18.00
N PHE A 475 10.05 19.86 17.29
CA PHE A 475 10.03 21.21 17.81
C PHE A 475 9.83 22.22 16.68
N GLY A 476 8.96 23.20 16.87
CA GLY A 476 8.75 24.28 15.92
C GLY A 476 8.44 25.60 16.61
N ASP A 477 9.04 26.68 16.12
CA ASP A 477 8.74 28.03 16.55
C ASP A 477 8.83 29.02 15.39
N ASP A 478 7.67 29.53 14.98
CA ASP A 478 7.57 30.64 14.04
C ASP A 478 7.66 31.99 14.78
N PHE A 479 7.70 31.99 16.11
CA PHE A 479 7.70 33.19 16.97
C PHE A 479 6.43 34.06 16.84
N SER A 480 5.32 33.48 16.36
CA SER A 480 4.02 34.16 16.30
C SER A 480 3.44 34.45 17.69
N SER A 481 3.84 33.69 18.71
CA SER A 481 3.44 33.90 20.12
C SER A 481 3.91 35.24 20.69
N GLY A 482 4.92 35.87 20.07
CA GLY A 482 5.53 37.10 20.57
C GLY A 482 6.40 36.89 21.82
N THR A 483 6.74 35.65 22.18
CA THR A 483 7.53 35.32 23.38
C THR A 483 8.60 34.26 23.10
N MET A 484 9.54 34.08 24.03
CA MET A 484 10.54 33.00 24.03
C MET A 484 10.12 31.84 24.97
N ASP A 485 8.82 31.60 25.14
CA ASP A 485 8.26 30.64 26.11
C ASP A 485 8.70 29.18 25.87
N LYS A 486 8.98 28.81 24.62
CA LYS A 486 9.53 27.51 24.23
C LYS A 486 11.03 27.35 24.47
N TRP A 487 11.71 28.39 24.94
CA TRP A 487 13.17 28.46 25.02
C TRP A 487 13.66 28.73 26.44
N THR A 488 14.80 28.14 26.78
CA THR A 488 15.60 28.56 27.92
C THR A 488 16.68 29.51 27.44
N THR A 489 16.49 30.80 27.70
CA THR A 489 17.52 31.82 27.43
C THR A 489 18.68 31.67 28.40
N ILE A 490 19.89 31.48 27.87
CA ILE A 490 21.11 31.27 28.63
C ILE A 490 21.95 32.56 28.72
N ASP A 491 22.03 33.32 27.63
CA ASP A 491 22.79 34.57 27.54
C ASP A 491 22.26 35.48 26.42
N GLY A 492 22.60 36.77 26.46
CA GLY A 492 22.21 37.76 25.46
C GLY A 492 20.82 38.38 25.69
N GLN A 493 20.38 39.21 24.74
CA GLN A 493 19.07 39.87 24.77
C GLN A 493 18.25 39.45 23.55
N TYR A 494 16.94 39.34 23.76
CA TYR A 494 15.99 38.81 22.77
C TYR A 494 14.82 39.78 22.61
N GLN A 495 14.49 40.10 21.38
CA GLN A 495 13.29 40.85 21.03
C GLN A 495 12.47 40.01 20.07
N VAL A 496 11.26 39.63 20.49
CA VAL A 496 10.34 38.88 19.65
C VAL A 496 9.31 39.84 19.07
N SER A 497 9.19 39.85 17.76
CA SER A 497 8.16 40.57 17.00
C SER A 497 7.37 39.54 16.21
N SER A 498 6.04 39.50 16.34
CA SER A 498 5.16 38.48 15.75
C SER A 498 5.68 37.92 14.42
N ASN A 499 6.25 36.71 14.48
CA ASN A 499 6.86 35.90 13.40
C ASN A 499 8.40 35.92 13.26
N ARG A 500 9.12 36.59 14.18
CA ARG A 500 10.58 36.66 14.19
C ARG A 500 11.12 36.94 15.58
N THR A 501 12.25 36.32 15.91
CA THR A 501 13.06 36.72 17.08
C THR A 501 14.35 37.38 16.63
N VAL A 502 14.77 38.43 17.33
CA VAL A 502 16.04 39.14 17.13
C VAL A 502 16.89 38.93 18.37
N LEU A 503 18.06 38.34 18.18
CA LEU A 503 19.06 38.09 19.20
C LEU A 503 20.16 39.14 19.07
N THR A 504 20.34 39.96 20.11
CA THR A 504 21.44 40.92 20.17
C THR A 504 22.55 40.36 21.04
N ALA A 505 23.70 40.02 20.43
CA ALA A 505 24.85 39.45 21.13
C ALA A 505 25.92 40.50 21.44
N SER A 506 26.33 40.59 22.72
CA SER A 506 27.51 41.36 23.15
C SER A 506 28.18 40.71 24.37
N PRO A 507 29.15 39.78 24.19
CA PRO A 507 29.61 39.20 22.93
C PRO A 507 28.78 38.00 22.45
N ALA A 508 27.89 37.45 23.29
CA ALA A 508 27.17 36.20 22.99
C ALA A 508 25.67 36.34 23.25
N ALA A 509 24.87 35.62 22.45
CA ALA A 509 23.50 35.27 22.76
C ALA A 509 23.33 33.77 22.56
N LYS A 510 22.63 33.10 23.48
CA LYS A 510 22.42 31.65 23.45
C LYS A 510 21.09 31.29 24.09
N ALA A 511 20.30 30.50 23.37
CA ALA A 511 19.07 29.91 23.88
C ALA A 511 18.99 28.45 23.43
N VAL A 512 18.43 27.59 24.28
CA VAL A 512 18.21 26.17 23.97
C VAL A 512 16.73 25.85 24.08
N THR A 513 16.27 24.87 23.31
CA THR A 513 14.88 24.40 23.37
C THR A 513 14.54 23.87 24.77
N THR A 514 13.27 23.99 25.16
CA THR A 514 12.78 23.39 26.40
C THR A 514 12.40 21.91 26.18
N GLY A 515 13.15 21.00 26.81
CA GLY A 515 12.72 19.60 26.97
C GLY A 515 12.76 18.70 25.74
N VAL A 516 13.42 19.10 24.64
CA VAL A 516 13.57 18.27 23.43
C VAL A 516 15.04 17.96 23.20
N THR A 517 15.45 16.74 23.56
CA THR A 517 16.76 16.19 23.21
C THR A 517 16.63 15.28 21.99
N SER A 518 17.57 15.37 21.07
CA SER A 518 17.57 14.59 19.83
C SER A 518 18.97 14.14 19.44
N ASP A 519 19.05 13.10 18.61
CA ASP A 519 20.27 12.53 18.06
C ASP A 519 20.43 12.90 16.57
N ASN A 520 19.64 12.27 15.70
CA ASN A 520 19.52 12.57 14.29
C ASN A 520 18.35 13.52 14.08
N ILE A 521 18.64 14.63 13.42
CA ILE A 521 17.69 15.71 13.15
C ILE A 521 17.89 16.31 11.77
N ILE A 522 16.80 16.85 11.23
CA ILE A 522 16.80 17.95 10.28
C ILE A 522 16.46 19.21 11.08
N TYR A 523 17.36 20.18 11.11
CA TYR A 523 17.21 21.44 11.83
C TYR A 523 17.31 22.60 10.84
N GLU A 524 16.18 23.26 10.59
CA GLU A 524 16.07 24.37 9.65
C GLU A 524 15.58 25.66 10.32
N ALA A 525 16.06 26.80 9.82
CA ALA A 525 15.56 28.12 10.16
C ALA A 525 15.93 29.16 9.10
N ASP A 526 15.12 30.20 8.99
CA ASP A 526 15.46 31.39 8.20
C ASP A 526 16.27 32.35 9.08
N ILE A 527 17.49 32.69 8.65
CA ILE A 527 18.46 33.44 9.43
C ILE A 527 18.97 34.66 8.66
N SER A 528 19.04 35.81 9.31
CA SER A 528 19.76 36.99 8.81
C SER A 528 20.74 37.50 9.87
N ILE A 529 21.90 37.99 9.44
CA ILE A 529 22.89 38.64 10.31
C ILE A 529 23.08 40.12 9.95
N ASP A 530 23.49 40.93 10.91
CA ASP A 530 23.83 42.34 10.68
C ASP A 530 25.21 42.53 10.03
N SER A 531 25.64 43.78 9.89
CA SER A 531 26.93 44.13 9.27
C SER A 531 28.13 44.04 10.21
N SER A 532 27.99 43.39 11.38
CA SER A 532 29.07 43.31 12.36
C SER A 532 30.26 42.50 11.82
N PRO A 533 31.46 43.10 11.74
CA PRO A 533 32.63 42.40 11.24
C PRO A 533 33.04 41.28 12.21
N ASN A 534 33.39 40.11 11.65
CA ASN A 534 33.80 38.90 12.39
C ASN A 534 32.72 38.26 13.28
N GLY A 535 31.48 38.77 13.25
CA GLY A 535 30.35 38.11 13.89
C GLY A 535 29.79 36.94 13.08
N ASN A 536 29.10 36.04 13.76
CA ASN A 536 28.35 34.95 13.14
C ASN A 536 27.12 34.57 13.97
N GLY A 537 26.09 34.11 13.28
CA GLY A 537 24.85 33.61 13.89
C GLY A 537 24.45 32.28 13.25
N GLY A 538 23.84 31.40 14.05
CA GLY A 538 23.30 30.15 13.55
C GLY A 538 22.75 29.25 14.65
N LEU A 539 22.92 27.95 14.41
CA LEU A 539 22.25 26.88 15.13
C LEU A 539 23.27 26.09 15.95
N ILE A 540 22.92 25.78 17.19
CA ILE A 540 23.64 24.82 18.04
C ILE A 540 22.80 23.57 18.22
N PHE A 541 23.43 22.40 18.26
CA PHE A 541 22.72 21.12 18.38
C PHE A 541 23.55 20.08 19.13
N ARG A 542 22.85 19.04 19.62
CA ARG A 542 23.40 18.06 20.57
C ARG A 542 24.02 18.74 21.81
N VAL A 543 23.34 19.79 22.29
CA VAL A 543 23.81 20.69 23.34
C VAL A 543 23.56 20.10 24.73
N SER A 544 24.59 20.16 25.57
CA SER A 544 24.53 19.94 27.01
C SER A 544 25.35 20.99 27.76
N ASN A 545 25.11 21.12 29.07
CA ASN A 545 25.88 22.01 29.95
C ASN A 545 25.94 23.49 29.49
N ALA A 546 24.89 24.01 28.87
CA ALA A 546 24.83 25.39 28.41
C ALA A 546 24.86 26.38 29.59
N ARG A 547 25.77 27.35 29.53
CA ARG A 547 25.97 28.42 30.54
C ARG A 547 26.18 29.78 29.84
N PRO A 548 26.13 30.92 30.56
CA PRO A 548 26.49 32.22 29.99
C PRO A 548 27.90 32.24 29.39
N GLY A 549 28.10 32.96 28.30
CA GLY A 549 29.32 32.98 27.47
C GLY A 549 29.15 32.34 26.08
N ALA A 550 30.03 32.68 25.13
CA ALA A 550 29.91 32.27 23.72
C ALA A 550 30.02 30.74 23.53
N ASP A 551 31.09 30.15 24.06
CA ASP A 551 31.45 28.73 23.84
C ASP A 551 31.26 27.87 25.09
N THR A 552 30.59 28.41 26.09
CA THR A 552 30.29 27.75 27.37
C THR A 552 29.08 26.81 27.21
N TYR A 553 29.27 25.77 26.42
CA TYR A 553 28.38 24.61 26.24
C TYR A 553 29.20 23.44 25.66
N ASN A 554 28.62 22.25 25.73
CA ASN A 554 29.09 21.08 25.00
C ASN A 554 28.11 20.83 23.86
N GLY A 555 28.54 20.85 22.60
CA GLY A 555 27.66 20.59 21.46
C GLY A 555 28.24 21.16 20.16
N TYR A 556 27.57 20.91 19.04
CA TYR A 556 27.95 21.43 17.73
C TYR A 556 27.37 22.82 17.46
N TYR A 557 27.99 23.50 16.50
CA TYR A 557 27.54 24.77 15.96
C TYR A 557 27.72 24.79 14.45
N VAL A 558 26.69 25.27 13.76
CA VAL A 558 26.78 25.80 12.41
C VAL A 558 26.44 27.28 12.45
N GLY A 559 27.17 28.10 11.71
CA GLY A 559 26.90 29.53 11.65
C GLY A 559 27.22 30.14 10.29
N ILE A 560 26.47 31.18 9.96
CA ILE A 560 26.77 32.06 8.84
C ILE A 560 27.44 33.33 9.36
N GLY A 561 28.45 33.80 8.61
CA GLY A 561 29.06 35.12 8.77
C GLY A 561 29.24 35.76 7.40
N LEU A 562 29.58 37.05 7.37
CA LEU A 562 29.77 37.76 6.11
C LEU A 562 30.85 37.07 5.26
N GLY A 563 30.45 36.49 4.14
CA GLY A 563 31.35 35.78 3.24
C GLY A 563 31.69 34.33 3.61
N TYR A 564 31.09 33.70 4.63
CA TYR A 564 31.43 32.33 5.01
C TYR A 564 30.33 31.55 5.75
N VAL A 565 30.44 30.22 5.69
CA VAL A 565 29.74 29.26 6.57
C VAL A 565 30.78 28.53 7.42
N VAL A 566 30.51 28.32 8.70
CA VAL A 566 31.43 27.64 9.63
C VAL A 566 30.73 26.51 10.38
N PHE A 567 31.44 25.41 10.56
CA PHE A 567 31.07 24.27 11.37
C PHE A 567 32.15 23.94 12.40
N GLY A 568 31.73 23.60 13.61
CA GLY A 568 32.61 23.18 14.68
C GLY A 568 31.84 22.78 15.92
N PHE A 569 32.54 22.68 17.05
CA PHE A 569 31.91 22.35 18.31
C PHE A 569 32.50 23.15 19.47
N ALA A 570 31.70 23.27 20.53
CA ALA A 570 32.14 23.81 21.80
C ALA A 570 32.31 22.70 22.84
N ASN A 571 33.32 22.85 23.69
CA ASN A 571 33.54 22.03 24.88
C ASN A 571 34.00 22.91 26.05
N THR A 572 33.39 24.08 26.19
CA THR A 572 33.89 25.29 26.90
C THR A 572 34.97 26.09 26.17
N ASN A 573 35.51 25.57 25.06
CA ASN A 573 36.31 26.31 24.09
C ASN A 573 35.77 26.07 22.68
N TRP A 574 36.01 26.99 21.75
CA TRP A 574 35.69 26.81 20.33
C TRP A 574 36.68 25.87 19.64
N ASN A 575 36.16 24.90 18.90
CA ASN A 575 36.92 23.99 18.04
C ASN A 575 36.32 24.06 16.63
N GLU A 576 36.94 24.84 15.74
CA GLU A 576 36.55 24.90 14.33
C GLU A 576 36.95 23.60 13.65
N ILE A 577 36.00 22.96 12.97
CA ILE A 577 36.28 21.77 12.15
C ILE A 577 36.47 22.20 10.70
N GLN A 578 35.52 22.97 10.17
CA GLN A 578 35.56 23.36 8.77
C GLN A 578 34.88 24.72 8.55
N ARG A 579 35.43 25.47 7.59
CA ARG A 579 34.90 26.75 7.12
C ARG A 579 34.87 26.74 5.60
N ALA A 580 33.76 27.16 5.03
CA ALA A 580 33.56 27.27 3.60
C ALA A 580 33.39 28.74 3.20
N ASP A 581 34.04 29.15 2.11
CA ASP A 581 33.84 30.46 1.51
C ASP A 581 32.42 30.59 0.96
N ALA A 582 31.78 31.72 1.24
CA ALA A 582 30.39 32.00 0.88
C ALA A 582 30.18 33.49 0.60
N ALA A 583 30.80 33.99 -0.47
CA ALA A 583 30.77 35.40 -0.87
C ALA A 583 29.35 35.96 -1.15
N ASP A 584 28.39 35.08 -1.35
CA ASP A 584 26.95 35.33 -1.49
C ASP A 584 26.25 35.65 -0.15
N ILE A 585 26.89 35.39 1.00
CA ILE A 585 26.35 35.73 2.32
C ILE A 585 26.63 37.19 2.67
N ASN A 586 25.57 37.99 2.72
CA ASN A 586 25.57 39.44 2.86
C ASN A 586 24.73 39.88 4.07
N ALA A 587 25.07 41.03 4.65
CA ALA A 587 24.36 41.59 5.80
C ALA A 587 22.91 41.93 5.45
N GLY A 588 21.99 41.61 6.36
CA GLY A 588 20.55 41.91 6.26
C GLY A 588 19.76 41.00 5.31
N GLN A 589 20.42 40.20 4.49
CA GLN A 589 19.78 39.18 3.67
C GLN A 589 19.35 38.00 4.56
N THR A 590 18.19 37.41 4.26
CA THR A 590 17.70 36.21 4.92
C THR A 590 18.13 34.99 4.12
N TYR A 591 18.64 33.98 4.83
CA TYR A 591 19.13 32.72 4.29
C TYR A 591 18.40 31.56 4.95
N HIS A 592 18.05 30.53 4.18
CA HIS A 592 17.49 29.31 4.74
C HIS A 592 18.65 28.36 5.11
N LEU A 593 18.92 28.23 6.42
CA LEU A 593 19.98 27.38 6.94
C LEU A 593 19.40 26.06 7.43
N MET A 594 19.87 24.94 6.86
CA MET A 594 19.47 23.59 7.26
C MET A 594 20.69 22.76 7.67
N VAL A 595 20.55 21.99 8.75
CA VAL A 595 21.48 20.95 9.20
C VAL A 595 20.76 19.61 9.17
N GLN A 596 21.33 18.62 8.49
CA GLN A 596 20.88 17.24 8.56
C GLN A 596 21.96 16.37 9.21
N THR A 597 21.58 15.57 10.20
CA THR A 597 22.49 14.68 10.92
C THR A 597 22.08 13.21 10.75
N SER A 598 23.07 12.36 10.52
CA SER A 598 22.92 10.90 10.43
C SER A 598 24.14 10.23 11.07
N GLY A 599 23.99 9.78 12.31
CA GLY A 599 25.09 9.27 13.12
C GLY A 599 26.16 10.34 13.36
N ASP A 600 27.36 10.08 12.84
CA ASP A 600 28.53 10.98 12.89
C ASP A 600 28.56 11.99 11.72
N THR A 601 27.66 11.85 10.75
CA THR A 601 27.68 12.68 9.53
C THR A 601 26.75 13.89 9.69
N VAL A 602 27.27 15.06 9.35
CA VAL A 602 26.57 16.35 9.39
C VAL A 602 26.62 16.99 8.01
N SER A 603 25.47 17.16 7.38
CA SER A 603 25.30 17.88 6.12
C SER A 603 24.70 19.26 6.39
N ILE A 604 25.28 20.30 5.79
CA ILE A 604 24.89 21.70 6.00
C ILE A 604 24.52 22.33 4.66
N PHE A 605 23.35 22.96 4.61
CA PHE A 605 22.78 23.59 3.42
C PHE A 605 22.49 25.07 3.71
N VAL A 606 22.68 25.91 2.70
CA VAL A 606 22.34 27.34 2.75
C VAL A 606 21.69 27.71 1.43
N ASP A 607 20.39 28.05 1.48
CA ASP A 607 19.48 28.31 0.36
C ASP A 607 19.29 27.12 -0.60
N ASP A 608 20.35 26.60 -1.23
CA ASP A 608 20.26 25.36 -2.03
C ASP A 608 20.17 24.15 -1.12
N LEU A 609 19.00 23.53 -1.10
CA LEU A 609 18.69 22.34 -0.31
C LEU A 609 18.98 21.03 -1.06
N ASN A 610 19.36 21.08 -2.33
CA ASN A 610 19.71 19.87 -3.09
C ASN A 610 21.17 19.49 -2.90
N THR A 611 22.06 20.47 -2.78
CA THR A 611 23.50 20.24 -2.65
C THR A 611 24.03 20.82 -1.34
N PRO A 612 24.59 20.00 -0.43
CA PRO A 612 25.14 20.53 0.81
C PRO A 612 26.33 21.43 0.52
N ARG A 613 26.37 22.58 1.19
CA ARG A 613 27.51 23.50 1.21
C ARG A 613 28.75 22.81 1.78
N MET A 614 28.55 21.90 2.72
CA MET A 614 29.59 21.09 3.35
C MET A 614 28.99 19.83 3.99
N VAL A 615 29.77 18.75 3.99
CA VAL A 615 29.47 17.48 4.68
C VAL A 615 30.68 17.14 5.55
N VAL A 616 30.44 16.94 6.85
CA VAL A 616 31.48 16.72 7.86
C VAL A 616 31.19 15.44 8.63
N LYS A 617 32.24 14.74 9.08
CA LYS A 617 32.12 13.62 10.01
C LYS A 617 32.76 13.96 11.35
N ASP A 618 31.99 13.87 12.42
CA ASP A 618 32.45 14.05 13.79
C ASP A 618 31.49 13.35 14.77
N ASP A 619 32.04 12.60 15.73
CA ASP A 619 31.29 11.80 16.71
C ASP A 619 31.43 12.31 18.15
N THR A 620 32.02 13.50 18.35
CA THR A 620 32.23 14.13 19.67
C THR A 620 30.95 14.20 20.50
N TYR A 621 29.82 14.52 19.87
CA TYR A 621 28.51 14.59 20.51
C TYR A 621 27.47 13.79 19.73
N THR A 622 26.68 12.96 20.41
CA THR A 622 25.68 12.08 19.76
C THR A 622 24.24 12.52 20.03
N THR A 623 23.98 13.20 21.15
CA THR A 623 22.64 13.65 21.53
C THR A 623 22.69 14.90 22.40
N GLY A 624 21.60 15.67 22.43
CA GLY A 624 21.41 16.80 23.33
C GLY A 624 20.32 17.74 22.83
N LEU A 625 20.22 18.91 23.45
CA LEU A 625 19.25 19.95 23.06
C LEU A 625 19.67 20.62 21.75
N SER A 626 18.71 21.26 21.09
CA SER A 626 18.95 22.20 20.00
C SER A 626 18.84 23.64 20.49
N GLY A 627 19.39 24.59 19.75
CA GLY A 627 19.46 25.97 20.19
C GLY A 627 19.88 26.96 19.13
N LEU A 628 19.82 28.23 19.52
CA LEU A 628 20.29 29.36 18.74
C LEU A 628 21.57 29.92 19.39
N ARG A 629 22.51 30.35 18.56
CA ARG A 629 23.72 31.04 19.01
C ARG A 629 24.05 32.20 18.08
N ALA A 630 24.33 33.36 18.65
CA ALA A 630 24.92 34.49 17.96
C ALA A 630 26.18 34.96 18.70
N TYR A 631 27.21 35.31 17.94
CA TYR A 631 28.49 35.80 18.44
C TYR A 631 28.83 37.13 17.76
N THR A 632 28.96 38.19 18.57
CA THR A 632 29.29 39.57 18.18
C THR A 632 28.50 40.12 16.99
N THR A 633 27.28 39.62 16.78
CA THR A 633 26.36 40.05 15.71
C THR A 633 24.94 40.07 16.25
N THR A 634 24.10 40.89 15.64
CA THR A 634 22.65 40.76 15.75
C THR A 634 22.18 39.74 14.72
N MET A 635 21.52 38.68 15.19
CA MET A 635 20.91 37.67 14.35
C MET A 635 19.39 37.80 14.43
N SER A 636 18.69 37.69 13.30
CA SER A 636 17.25 37.49 13.28
C SER A 636 16.93 36.09 12.78
N VAL A 637 15.93 35.45 13.39
CA VAL A 637 15.52 34.07 13.10
C VAL A 637 13.99 33.99 12.98
N SER A 638 13.52 33.25 12.00
CA SER A 638 12.10 32.91 11.79
C SER A 638 11.95 31.47 11.27
N ASN A 639 10.72 30.96 11.26
CA ASN A 639 10.36 29.66 10.67
C ASN A 639 11.25 28.49 11.14
N LEU A 640 11.54 28.45 12.44
CA LEU A 640 12.47 27.46 12.99
C LEU A 640 11.77 26.13 13.19
N ARG A 641 12.35 25.06 12.66
CA ARG A 641 11.80 23.70 12.76
C ARG A 641 12.89 22.67 12.98
N ILE A 642 12.57 21.68 13.81
CA ILE A 642 13.42 20.53 14.10
C ILE A 642 12.57 19.27 13.90
N TYR A 643 13.00 18.44 12.97
CA TYR A 643 12.39 17.13 12.68
C TYR A 643 13.31 16.01 13.16
N ALA A 644 12.73 14.91 13.63
CA ALA A 644 13.50 13.69 13.87
C ALA A 644 13.94 13.07 12.53
N ALA A 645 15.17 12.57 12.45
CA ALA A 645 15.77 12.09 11.18
C ALA A 645 16.23 10.63 11.19
#